data_AF-A0A931Z2J1-F1
#
_entry.id   AF-A0A931Z2J1-F1
#
_cell.length_a   1.000
_cell.length_b   1.000
_cell.length_c   1.000
_cell.angle_alpha   90.00
_cell.angle_beta   90.00
_cell.angle_gamma   90.00
#
_symmetry.space_group_name_H-M   'P 1'
#
loop_
_entity.id
_entity.type
_entity.pdbx_description
1 polymer ?
#
loop_
_entity_poly.entity_id
_entity_poly.type
_entity_poly.pdbx_seq_one_letter_code
_entity_poly.pdbx_strand_id
1 'polypeptide(L)'
;MPSDHEPRQHWLHYGYLMPFVLLALYGAVIWWGWAAGEVTVVQPRSYDAAFPANAGACLILLGLTPVALALDWKWKRLGVVLSGTATVLAWATLIQGPLNLDFGIDNLLVRHDSLVAGPHIGRMPEVLALVLMLAGLALTWLALRRADARRPMLLALLGSLAGAYGLTGLLAYRTDLNSVEFWQLHASLGPHTAFMLIVLGGAFTWLAAHDSRTGAGITPRWLWLPVVVCCVTVTVTFWVALRQRELSYLNGTTQLRMNNVAALFSGECEARMESFLRTARRWARTPGLTQAEWEGDAAEFLGDFEGYSSIQWVDAGLRTRWHWPRQGNEAVPFYNHAAHPLRRAAIDAARASLASAIAAPLESPLQAPTFAVYAPIVRGGVIEGFFVGEFYYEKFFDVIDRRLNLSRRYQLGVTVDHPAAPAAGGGALKVYETITPDETFDARLSQSAVYHLFNQRLTITLVPRPVFLATDRQYLPELALFSGLGVSVLFGLVVNLAQSAYLRQRAAERTSAQLREENEERRRVEARLKATDERLNLALDSTQLGVYEWHVESDQVFCTPSVWKIIGYDPAEMPATGEGWLGLLHVDDQPAVRAVIDTHFRGETPFIEIEHCIMHRNGEPLWVALRAKCTSFGEDRRPLRVLGTIQNINARKRADEALRASQAASRKLSLVASKTDNAVIITDDQGRTAWVNGSYSRLTRRRLAEVDRQPLTAHLAPPDGDPGAVDRINTALFEREP
;
A
#
# COMPACT_ATOMS: atom_id res chain seq x y z
N MET A 1 15.56 -6.72 -40.47
CA MET A 1 14.19 -6.19 -40.35
C MET A 1 13.77 -6.30 -38.89
N PRO A 2 13.62 -5.20 -38.15
CA PRO A 2 13.05 -5.22 -36.82
C PRO A 2 11.53 -5.26 -36.95
N SER A 3 10.90 -6.28 -36.36
CA SER A 3 9.46 -6.47 -36.35
C SER A 3 8.78 -5.53 -35.36
N ASP A 4 7.97 -4.62 -35.89
CA ASP A 4 6.87 -3.96 -35.20
C ASP A 4 5.96 -5.00 -34.55
N HIS A 5 5.83 -4.96 -33.23
CA HIS A 5 4.59 -5.19 -32.47
C HIS A 5 4.86 -4.96 -30.96
N GLU A 6 4.50 -3.77 -30.46
CA GLU A 6 3.62 -3.58 -29.27
C GLU A 6 3.51 -2.09 -28.85
N PRO A 7 2.72 -1.26 -29.57
CA PRO A 7 2.37 0.09 -29.10
C PRO A 7 1.49 0.09 -27.83
N ARG A 8 0.96 -1.06 -27.40
CA ARG A 8 0.12 -1.19 -26.20
C ARG A 8 0.90 -1.20 -24.87
N GLN A 9 2.19 -1.53 -24.86
CA GLN A 9 3.00 -1.54 -23.62
C GLN A 9 3.46 -0.14 -23.18
N HIS A 10 3.60 0.81 -24.11
CA HIS A 10 4.08 2.16 -23.78
C HIS A 10 3.11 2.97 -22.91
N TRP A 11 1.79 2.84 -23.12
CA TRP A 11 0.77 3.58 -22.34
C TRP A 11 0.65 3.07 -20.90
N LEU A 12 0.81 1.76 -20.69
CA LEU A 12 0.81 1.16 -19.34
C LEU A 12 2.03 1.58 -18.52
N HIS A 13 3.17 1.84 -19.17
CA HIS A 13 4.40 2.26 -18.49
C HIS A 13 4.28 3.65 -17.85
N TYR A 14 3.60 4.59 -18.52
CA TYR A 14 3.41 5.97 -18.05
C TYR A 14 2.09 6.21 -17.30
N GLY A 15 1.32 5.16 -16.99
CA GLY A 15 0.03 5.29 -16.32
C GLY A 15 0.09 6.06 -15.00
N TYR A 16 1.21 5.98 -14.27
CA TYR A 16 1.42 6.70 -13.01
C TYR A 16 1.50 8.24 -13.16
N LEU A 17 1.68 8.75 -14.38
CA LEU A 17 1.68 10.19 -14.68
C LEU A 17 0.28 10.76 -14.92
N MET A 18 -0.72 9.93 -15.20
CA MET A 18 -2.09 10.38 -15.51
C MET A 18 -2.70 11.31 -14.45
N PRO A 19 -2.60 11.03 -13.14
CA PRO A 19 -3.12 11.95 -12.12
C PRO A 19 -2.45 13.32 -12.14
N PHE A 20 -1.15 13.39 -12.45
CA PHE A 20 -0.42 14.65 -12.56
C PHE A 20 -0.83 15.46 -13.80
N VAL A 21 -1.09 14.79 -14.92
CA VAL A 21 -1.65 15.42 -16.12
C VAL A 21 -3.04 16.00 -15.83
N LEU A 22 -3.90 15.26 -15.13
CA LEU A 22 -5.24 15.74 -14.74
C LEU A 22 -5.15 16.97 -13.81
N LEU A 23 -4.20 16.98 -12.87
CA LEU A 23 -3.96 18.15 -12.00
C LEU A 23 -3.49 19.37 -12.79
N ALA A 24 -2.60 19.18 -13.77
CA ALA A 24 -2.15 20.27 -14.63
C ALA A 24 -3.28 20.84 -15.50
N LEU A 25 -4.10 19.96 -16.09
CA LEU A 25 -5.28 20.36 -16.87
C LEU A 25 -6.29 21.12 -16.01
N TYR A 26 -6.56 20.64 -14.80
CA TYR A 26 -7.45 21.33 -13.88
C TYR A 26 -6.91 22.70 -13.44
N GLY A 27 -5.62 22.78 -13.11
CA GLY A 27 -4.96 24.05 -12.81
C GLY A 27 -5.06 25.05 -13.97
N ALA A 28 -4.93 24.57 -15.22
CA ALA A 28 -5.11 25.39 -16.41
C ALA A 28 -6.56 25.87 -16.59
N VAL A 29 -7.55 25.03 -16.29
CA VAL A 29 -8.98 25.42 -16.31
C VAL A 29 -9.27 26.50 -15.27
N ILE A 30 -8.74 26.37 -14.04
CA ILE A 30 -8.90 27.40 -13.00
C ILE A 30 -8.23 28.70 -13.41
N TRP A 31 -7.00 28.62 -13.93
CA TRP A 31 -6.27 29.81 -14.36
C TRP A 31 -6.98 30.50 -15.54
N TRP A 32 -7.55 29.72 -16.47
CA TRP A 32 -8.42 30.23 -17.53
C TRP A 32 -9.70 30.87 -16.99
N GLY A 33 -10.39 30.25 -16.02
CA GLY A 33 -11.59 30.80 -15.41
C GLY A 33 -11.35 32.18 -14.78
N TRP A 34 -10.22 32.33 -14.09
CA TRP A 34 -9.76 33.62 -13.57
C TRP A 34 -9.40 34.62 -14.67
N ALA A 35 -8.71 34.20 -15.74
CA ALA A 35 -8.31 35.07 -16.84
C ALA A 35 -9.50 35.52 -17.73
N ALA A 36 -10.50 34.65 -17.90
CA ALA A 36 -11.70 34.89 -18.70
C ALA A 36 -12.80 35.60 -17.91
N GLY A 37 -12.69 35.66 -16.59
CA GLY A 37 -13.70 36.25 -15.71
C GLY A 37 -14.92 35.36 -15.46
N GLU A 38 -14.77 34.04 -15.60
CA GLU A 38 -15.84 33.07 -15.40
C GLU A 38 -15.86 32.56 -13.95
N VAL A 39 -16.64 33.25 -13.10
CA VAL A 39 -16.76 32.95 -11.66
C VAL A 39 -17.25 31.52 -11.41
N THR A 40 -18.11 30.99 -12.28
CA THR A 40 -18.67 29.63 -12.15
C THR A 40 -17.62 28.52 -12.23
N VAL A 41 -16.49 28.78 -12.90
CA VAL A 41 -15.38 27.81 -13.04
C VAL A 41 -14.53 27.80 -11.77
N VAL A 42 -14.30 28.97 -11.18
CA VAL A 42 -13.45 29.16 -9.99
C VAL A 42 -14.21 28.87 -8.69
N GLN A 43 -15.49 29.21 -8.68
CA GLN A 43 -16.40 29.15 -7.55
C GLN A 43 -17.77 28.63 -8.04
N PRO A 44 -17.96 27.30 -8.12
CA PRO A 44 -19.17 26.72 -8.68
C PRO A 44 -20.48 27.09 -7.96
N ARG A 45 -20.40 27.37 -6.65
CA ARG A 45 -21.52 27.86 -5.84
C ARG A 45 -21.12 29.10 -5.08
N SER A 46 -22.03 30.06 -4.93
CA SER A 46 -21.78 31.36 -4.31
C SER A 46 -21.28 31.32 -2.86
N TYR A 47 -21.52 30.21 -2.14
CA TYR A 47 -21.07 30.01 -0.76
C TYR A 47 -19.82 29.12 -0.65
N ASP A 48 -19.33 28.54 -1.75
CA ASP A 48 -18.08 27.77 -1.76
C ASP A 48 -16.88 28.72 -1.72
N ALA A 49 -15.78 28.31 -1.10
CA ALA A 49 -14.51 29.05 -1.22
C ALA A 49 -14.00 28.97 -2.67
N ALA A 50 -13.69 30.13 -3.26
CA ALA A 50 -13.11 30.22 -4.59
C ALA A 50 -11.74 29.52 -4.65
N PHE A 51 -11.44 28.83 -5.76
CA PHE A 51 -10.11 28.21 -5.92
C PHE A 51 -9.04 29.30 -6.18
N PRO A 52 -7.98 29.41 -5.35
CA PRO A 52 -6.96 30.45 -5.49
C PRO A 52 -6.19 30.36 -6.83
N ALA A 53 -5.96 31.49 -7.51
CA ALA A 53 -5.28 31.52 -8.81
C ALA A 53 -3.81 31.03 -8.73
N ASN A 54 -3.11 31.42 -7.65
CA ASN A 54 -1.76 30.94 -7.33
C ASN A 54 -1.72 29.43 -7.02
N ALA A 55 -2.72 28.88 -6.35
CA ALA A 55 -2.85 27.43 -6.17
C ALA A 55 -3.03 26.72 -7.53
N GLY A 56 -3.81 27.32 -8.45
CA GLY A 56 -3.97 26.82 -9.81
C GLY A 56 -2.65 26.78 -10.57
N ALA A 57 -1.85 27.86 -10.48
CA ALA A 57 -0.51 27.91 -11.05
C ALA A 57 0.42 26.84 -10.46
N CYS A 58 0.41 26.64 -9.14
CA CYS A 58 1.14 25.55 -8.49
C CYS A 58 0.73 24.17 -9.03
N LEU A 59 -0.57 23.90 -9.25
CA LEU A 59 -1.02 22.62 -9.80
C LEU A 59 -0.52 22.37 -11.23
N ILE A 60 -0.46 23.41 -12.07
CA ILE A 60 0.13 23.33 -13.41
C ILE A 60 1.61 22.94 -13.31
N LEU A 61 2.39 23.68 -12.52
CA LEU A 61 3.83 23.47 -12.37
C LEU A 61 4.15 22.08 -11.78
N LEU A 62 3.45 21.69 -10.71
CA LEU A 62 3.62 20.40 -10.06
C LEU A 62 3.14 19.24 -10.95
N GLY A 63 2.06 19.41 -11.71
CA GLY A 63 1.54 18.38 -12.62
C GLY A 63 2.45 18.14 -13.84
N LEU A 64 3.07 19.19 -14.39
CA LEU A 64 4.00 19.08 -15.50
C LEU A 64 5.39 18.54 -15.08
N THR A 65 5.75 18.65 -13.80
CA THR A 65 7.08 18.25 -13.33
C THR A 65 7.36 16.74 -13.53
N PRO A 66 6.54 15.79 -13.06
CA PRO A 66 6.79 14.37 -13.28
C PRO A 66 6.82 13.97 -14.75
N VAL A 67 6.02 14.65 -15.59
CA VAL A 67 6.03 14.47 -17.05
C VAL A 67 7.39 14.89 -17.62
N ALA A 68 7.90 16.06 -17.24
CA ALA A 68 9.21 16.53 -17.63
C ALA A 68 10.36 15.63 -17.11
N LEU A 69 10.21 15.04 -15.92
CA LEU A 69 11.20 14.12 -15.34
C LEU A 69 11.21 12.74 -15.99
N ALA A 70 10.08 12.31 -16.53
CA ALA A 70 9.95 11.07 -17.30
C ALA A 70 10.51 11.20 -18.71
N LEU A 71 10.52 12.42 -19.27
CA LEU A 71 11.17 12.76 -20.54
C LEU A 71 12.69 12.93 -20.33
N ASP A 72 13.48 12.70 -21.39
CA ASP A 72 14.96 12.62 -21.39
C ASP A 72 15.73 13.68 -20.57
N TRP A 73 17.04 13.46 -20.36
CA TRP A 73 17.95 14.30 -19.55
C TRP A 73 17.83 15.84 -19.74
N LYS A 74 17.50 16.32 -20.94
CA LYS A 74 17.27 17.76 -21.22
C LYS A 74 16.07 18.33 -20.45
N TRP A 75 15.02 17.54 -20.25
CA TRP A 75 13.79 17.92 -19.57
C TRP A 75 13.88 17.83 -18.05
N LYS A 76 14.91 17.16 -17.50
CA LYS A 76 15.16 17.15 -16.04
C LYS A 76 15.45 18.53 -15.46
N ARG A 77 16.20 19.37 -16.18
CA ARG A 77 16.46 20.75 -15.75
C ARG A 77 15.17 21.56 -15.71
N LEU A 78 14.30 21.36 -16.70
CA LEU A 78 12.97 21.97 -16.72
C LEU A 78 12.14 21.50 -15.52
N GLY A 79 12.15 20.20 -15.21
CA GLY A 79 11.47 19.66 -14.03
C GLY A 79 11.90 20.31 -12.71
N VAL A 80 13.21 20.53 -12.50
CA VAL A 80 13.74 21.25 -11.33
C VAL A 80 13.24 22.69 -11.27
N VAL A 81 13.22 23.39 -12.41
CA VAL A 81 12.72 24.76 -12.48
C VAL A 81 11.23 24.83 -12.18
N LEU A 82 10.42 23.92 -12.74
CA LEU A 82 8.98 23.86 -12.51
C LEU A 82 8.63 23.57 -11.05
N SER A 83 9.23 22.54 -10.43
CA SER A 83 8.95 22.26 -9.02
C SER A 83 9.53 23.30 -8.08
N GLY A 84 10.71 23.85 -8.38
CA GLY A 84 11.33 24.91 -7.59
C GLY A 84 10.51 26.20 -7.60
N THR A 85 9.97 26.60 -8.75
CA THR A 85 9.09 27.77 -8.86
C THR A 85 7.78 27.56 -8.10
N ALA A 86 7.16 26.37 -8.19
CA ALA A 86 5.98 26.04 -7.38
C ALA A 86 6.27 26.09 -5.87
N THR A 87 7.42 25.57 -5.44
CA THR A 87 7.86 25.62 -4.03
C THR A 87 8.02 27.06 -3.55
N VAL A 88 8.70 27.91 -4.33
CA VAL A 88 8.90 29.32 -3.94
C VAL A 88 7.57 30.07 -3.87
N LEU A 89 6.66 29.84 -4.82
CA LEU A 89 5.34 30.46 -4.83
C LEU A 89 4.53 30.06 -3.57
N ALA A 90 4.49 28.76 -3.26
CA ALA A 90 3.77 28.24 -2.10
C ALA A 90 4.43 28.61 -0.75
N TRP A 91 5.76 28.70 -0.70
CA TRP A 91 6.48 29.17 0.48
C TRP A 91 6.23 30.66 0.73
N ALA A 92 6.24 31.47 -0.32
CA ALA A 92 5.99 32.90 -0.22
C ALA A 92 4.57 33.19 0.28
N THR A 93 3.55 32.43 -0.15
CA THR A 93 2.18 32.56 0.38
C THR A 93 2.05 32.07 1.82
N LEU A 94 2.75 30.99 2.19
CA LEU A 94 2.73 30.46 3.57
C LEU A 94 3.26 31.48 4.59
N ILE A 95 4.22 32.32 4.23
CA ILE A 95 4.85 33.30 5.13
C ILE A 95 4.01 34.58 5.30
N GLN A 96 3.14 34.91 4.36
CA GLN A 96 2.33 36.13 4.39
C GLN A 96 1.42 36.19 5.63
N GLY A 97 0.80 35.06 5.99
CA GLY A 97 -0.10 34.96 7.15
C GLY A 97 0.61 35.29 8.48
N PRO A 98 1.61 34.49 8.90
CA PRO A 98 2.28 34.67 10.19
C PRO A 98 3.04 35.99 10.34
N LEU A 99 3.60 36.54 9.25
CA LEU A 99 4.33 37.81 9.28
C LEU A 99 3.44 39.04 9.06
N ASN A 100 2.15 38.84 8.78
CA ASN A 100 1.21 39.90 8.41
C ASN A 100 1.77 40.81 7.28
N LEU A 101 2.47 40.19 6.32
CA LEU A 101 3.05 40.85 5.15
C LEU A 101 2.21 40.52 3.91
N ASP A 102 1.88 41.52 3.11
CA ASP A 102 1.24 41.30 1.80
C ASP A 102 2.27 41.49 0.68
N PHE A 103 2.63 40.41 0.01
CA PHE A 103 3.52 40.47 -1.16
C PHE A 103 2.76 40.71 -2.48
N GLY A 104 1.43 40.76 -2.45
CA GLY A 104 0.61 40.96 -3.65
C GLY A 104 0.69 39.82 -4.67
N ILE A 105 1.09 38.61 -4.25
CA ILE A 105 1.26 37.43 -5.13
C ILE A 105 -0.04 37.07 -5.83
N ASP A 106 -1.17 37.19 -5.12
CA ASP A 106 -2.49 36.90 -5.66
C ASP A 106 -2.82 37.86 -6.83
N ASN A 107 -2.51 39.15 -6.64
CA ASN A 107 -2.71 40.21 -7.64
C ASN A 107 -1.66 40.23 -8.77
N LEU A 108 -0.51 39.58 -8.57
CA LEU A 108 0.53 39.44 -9.60
C LEU A 108 0.08 38.52 -10.75
N LEU A 109 -0.69 37.48 -10.44
CA LEU A 109 -1.12 36.48 -11.41
C LEU A 109 -2.42 36.88 -12.11
N VAL A 110 -3.41 37.36 -11.35
CA VAL A 110 -4.73 37.77 -11.84
C VAL A 110 -5.24 38.92 -10.97
N ARG A 111 -5.95 39.93 -11.51
CA ARG A 111 -6.61 40.95 -10.66
C ARG A 111 -7.90 40.39 -10.07
N HIS A 112 -7.98 40.30 -8.74
CA HIS A 112 -9.07 39.61 -8.04
C HIS A 112 -10.30 40.49 -7.80
N ASP A 113 -10.09 41.81 -7.73
CA ASP A 113 -11.09 42.81 -7.33
C ASP A 113 -12.33 42.91 -8.24
N SER A 114 -12.30 42.32 -9.44
CA SER A 114 -13.38 42.44 -10.44
C SER A 114 -14.37 41.27 -10.47
N LEU A 115 -14.11 40.15 -9.79
CA LEU A 115 -14.84 38.88 -10.03
C LEU A 115 -15.61 38.34 -8.84
N VAL A 116 -15.15 38.53 -7.60
CA VAL A 116 -15.84 38.02 -6.41
C VAL A 116 -15.68 39.01 -5.25
N ALA A 117 -16.78 39.39 -4.60
CA ALA A 117 -16.77 40.38 -3.52
C ALA A 117 -16.49 39.73 -2.14
N GLY A 118 -15.44 40.17 -1.44
CA GLY A 118 -15.14 39.78 -0.05
C GLY A 118 -13.68 40.04 0.37
N PRO A 119 -13.38 40.18 1.67
CA PRO A 119 -12.10 40.71 2.18
C PRO A 119 -10.86 39.81 1.98
N HIS A 120 -11.03 38.52 1.64
CA HIS A 120 -9.92 37.54 1.55
C HIS A 120 -10.02 36.56 0.36
N ILE A 121 -10.78 36.91 -0.69
CA ILE A 121 -11.08 35.96 -1.77
C ILE A 121 -9.88 35.80 -2.72
N GLY A 122 -9.45 34.54 -2.91
CA GLY A 122 -8.36 34.14 -3.80
C GLY A 122 -6.98 34.08 -3.16
N ARG A 123 -6.86 34.37 -1.85
CA ARG A 123 -5.67 34.00 -1.07
C ARG A 123 -5.61 32.49 -0.83
N MET A 124 -4.43 31.93 -1.00
CA MET A 124 -4.18 30.50 -0.78
C MET A 124 -4.20 30.18 0.72
N PRO A 125 -5.04 29.23 1.20
CA PRO A 125 -5.03 28.82 2.60
C PRO A 125 -3.65 28.32 3.05
N GLU A 126 -3.23 28.63 4.27
CA GLU A 126 -1.89 28.31 4.80
C GLU A 126 -1.57 26.82 4.71
N VAL A 127 -2.52 25.95 5.05
CA VAL A 127 -2.31 24.50 4.99
C VAL A 127 -2.20 24.01 3.55
N LEU A 128 -2.96 24.60 2.62
CA LEU A 128 -2.82 24.31 1.18
C LEU A 128 -1.43 24.73 0.68
N ALA A 129 -0.92 25.88 1.15
CA ALA A 129 0.44 26.35 0.91
C ALA A 129 1.51 25.41 1.41
N LEU A 130 1.37 24.92 2.63
CA LEU A 130 2.27 23.92 3.19
C LEU A 130 2.30 22.64 2.34
N VAL A 131 1.14 22.11 1.94
CA VAL A 131 1.05 20.88 1.13
C VAL A 131 1.68 21.06 -0.25
N LEU A 132 1.38 22.15 -0.94
CA LEU A 132 1.94 22.43 -2.27
C LEU A 132 3.44 22.72 -2.22
N MET A 133 3.92 23.39 -1.17
CA MET A 133 5.35 23.62 -0.92
C MET A 133 6.09 22.30 -0.72
N LEU A 134 5.57 21.42 0.14
CA LEU A 134 6.16 20.10 0.39
C LEU A 134 6.12 19.19 -0.86
N ALA A 135 5.06 19.28 -1.67
CA ALA A 135 4.96 18.61 -2.97
C ALA A 135 6.06 19.09 -3.94
N GLY A 136 6.26 20.40 -4.06
CA GLY A 136 7.34 20.94 -4.89
C GLY A 136 8.73 20.53 -4.39
N LEU A 137 8.96 20.55 -3.07
CA LEU A 137 10.23 20.08 -2.49
C LEU A 137 10.48 18.61 -2.79
N ALA A 138 9.45 17.76 -2.65
CA ALA A 138 9.54 16.34 -2.92
C ALA A 138 9.85 16.04 -4.40
N LEU A 139 9.24 16.77 -5.34
CA LEU A 139 9.53 16.64 -6.77
C LEU A 139 10.90 17.21 -7.16
N THR A 140 11.32 18.31 -6.53
CA THR A 140 12.68 18.86 -6.72
C THR A 140 13.73 17.89 -6.23
N TRP A 141 13.49 17.26 -5.08
CA TRP A 141 14.33 16.18 -4.54
C TRP A 141 14.37 14.96 -5.47
N LEU A 142 13.22 14.61 -6.07
CA LEU A 142 13.10 13.57 -7.09
C LEU A 142 14.02 13.79 -8.29
N ALA A 143 14.16 15.06 -8.69
CA ALA A 143 14.91 15.49 -9.85
C ALA A 143 16.42 15.59 -9.60
N LEU A 144 16.82 16.04 -8.40
CA LEU A 144 18.22 16.33 -8.06
C LEU A 144 19.00 15.12 -7.54
N ARG A 145 18.38 14.21 -6.78
CA ARG A 145 19.09 13.06 -6.18
C ARG A 145 18.75 11.75 -6.89
N ARG A 146 19.77 10.96 -7.23
CA ARG A 146 19.60 9.56 -7.68
C ARG A 146 19.71 8.62 -6.49
N ALA A 147 18.81 7.62 -6.46
CA ALA A 147 18.83 6.44 -5.59
C ALA A 147 18.85 6.72 -4.07
N ASP A 148 17.68 7.07 -3.50
CA ASP A 148 17.46 7.08 -2.06
C ASP A 148 16.40 6.05 -1.66
N ALA A 149 16.75 5.12 -0.76
CA ALA A 149 15.85 4.05 -0.31
C ALA A 149 14.64 4.57 0.48
N ARG A 150 14.72 5.78 1.06
CA ARG A 150 13.64 6.40 1.86
C ARG A 150 12.66 7.19 0.99
N ARG A 151 13.04 7.53 -0.24
CA ARG A 151 12.26 8.36 -1.16
C ARG A 151 10.82 7.90 -1.38
N PRO A 152 10.53 6.64 -1.72
CA PRO A 152 9.16 6.25 -1.99
C PRO A 152 8.31 6.26 -0.70
N MET A 153 8.91 6.00 0.47
CA MET A 153 8.22 6.14 1.75
C MET A 153 7.80 7.60 2.01
N LEU A 154 8.70 8.56 1.82
CA LEU A 154 8.41 9.98 2.04
C LEU A 154 7.38 10.52 1.03
N LEU A 155 7.46 10.10 -0.24
CA LEU A 155 6.45 10.45 -1.26
C LEU A 155 5.06 9.93 -0.88
N ALA A 156 4.98 8.68 -0.38
CA ALA A 156 3.70 8.11 0.04
C ALA A 156 3.16 8.79 1.31
N LEU A 157 4.01 9.12 2.29
CA LEU A 157 3.61 9.87 3.49
C LEU A 157 3.05 11.24 3.14
N LEU A 158 3.72 11.98 2.25
CA LEU A 158 3.22 13.25 1.73
C LEU A 158 1.88 13.08 1.01
N GLY A 159 1.78 12.06 0.14
CA GLY A 159 0.55 11.75 -0.57
C GLY A 159 -0.62 11.44 0.38
N SER A 160 -0.36 10.68 1.44
CA SER A 160 -1.35 10.37 2.47
C SER A 160 -1.74 11.59 3.31
N LEU A 161 -0.82 12.49 3.64
CA LEU A 161 -1.14 13.74 4.34
C LEU A 161 -2.03 14.65 3.48
N ALA A 162 -1.67 14.83 2.21
CA ALA A 162 -2.45 15.62 1.25
C ALA A 162 -3.85 15.02 1.05
N GLY A 163 -3.92 13.70 0.83
CA GLY A 163 -5.18 12.98 0.65
C GLY A 163 -6.05 12.98 1.89
N ALA A 164 -5.47 12.83 3.09
CA ALA A 164 -6.21 12.90 4.36
C ALA A 164 -6.82 14.28 4.58
N TYR A 165 -6.05 15.34 4.34
CA TYR A 165 -6.52 16.72 4.48
C TYR A 165 -7.60 17.07 3.43
N GLY A 166 -7.47 16.55 2.20
CA GLY A 166 -8.53 16.64 1.19
C GLY A 166 -9.81 15.88 1.60
N LEU A 167 -9.67 14.66 2.14
CA LEU A 167 -10.81 13.86 2.60
C LEU A 167 -11.54 14.53 3.77
N THR A 168 -10.80 15.11 4.71
CA THR A 168 -11.39 15.81 5.86
C THR A 168 -12.12 17.07 5.43
N GLY A 169 -11.58 17.84 4.49
CA GLY A 169 -12.28 18.99 3.90
C GLY A 169 -13.59 18.59 3.21
N LEU A 170 -13.61 17.47 2.48
CA LEU A 170 -14.82 16.98 1.81
C LEU A 170 -15.86 16.45 2.80
N LEU A 171 -15.42 15.75 3.85
CA LEU A 171 -16.29 15.34 4.95
C LEU A 171 -16.86 16.55 5.69
N ALA A 172 -16.05 17.55 5.98
CA ALA A 172 -16.46 18.75 6.69
C ALA A 172 -17.48 19.58 5.89
N TYR A 173 -17.37 19.60 4.56
CA TYR A 173 -18.39 20.17 3.67
C TYR A 173 -19.72 19.39 3.75
N ARG A 174 -19.68 18.06 3.82
CA ARG A 174 -20.90 17.22 3.87
C ARG A 174 -21.60 17.24 5.24
N THR A 175 -20.85 17.39 6.32
CA THR A 175 -21.36 17.37 7.71
C THR A 175 -21.61 18.76 8.28
N ASP A 176 -21.45 19.81 7.48
CA ASP A 176 -21.55 21.22 7.88
C ASP A 176 -20.56 21.64 8.98
N LEU A 177 -19.48 20.87 9.14
CA LEU A 177 -18.36 21.22 10.04
C LEU A 177 -17.50 22.36 9.47
N ASN A 178 -17.69 22.75 8.20
CA ASN A 178 -17.04 23.93 7.60
C ASN A 178 -17.50 25.27 8.22
N SER A 179 -18.61 25.27 8.97
CA SER A 179 -19.06 26.43 9.75
C SER A 179 -18.19 26.71 10.99
N VAL A 180 -17.28 25.80 11.33
CA VAL A 180 -16.40 25.90 12.50
C VAL A 180 -15.22 26.85 12.21
N GLU A 181 -15.02 27.84 13.10
CA GLU A 181 -14.13 28.99 12.93
C GLU A 181 -12.67 28.65 12.57
N PHE A 182 -12.11 27.52 13.04
CA PHE A 182 -10.74 27.09 12.67
C PHE A 182 -10.65 26.72 11.20
N TRP A 183 -11.67 26.02 10.69
CA TRP A 183 -11.74 25.66 9.28
C TRP A 183 -11.97 26.90 8.42
N GLN A 184 -12.72 27.89 8.90
CA GLN A 184 -12.88 29.15 8.19
C GLN A 184 -11.60 30.00 8.16
N LEU A 185 -10.85 30.10 9.27
CA LEU A 185 -9.62 30.90 9.32
C LEU A 185 -8.41 30.24 8.63
N HIS A 186 -8.24 28.92 8.73
CA HIS A 186 -6.98 28.26 8.34
C HIS A 186 -7.13 27.24 7.21
N ALA A 187 -8.36 26.85 6.86
CA ALA A 187 -8.60 25.65 6.06
C ALA A 187 -9.90 25.70 5.24
N SER A 188 -10.29 26.88 4.75
CA SER A 188 -11.53 27.07 3.98
C SER A 188 -11.39 26.38 2.61
N LEU A 189 -11.66 25.09 2.60
CA LEU A 189 -11.56 24.23 1.42
C LEU A 189 -12.93 24.15 0.76
N GLY A 190 -13.04 24.72 -0.44
CA GLY A 190 -14.14 24.38 -1.34
C GLY A 190 -14.10 22.88 -1.69
N PRO A 191 -15.25 22.26 -2.02
CA PRO A 191 -15.34 20.83 -2.32
C PRO A 191 -14.42 20.39 -3.46
N HIS A 192 -14.21 21.28 -4.44
CA HIS A 192 -13.28 21.10 -5.55
C HIS A 192 -11.81 21.15 -5.11
N THR A 193 -11.45 22.05 -4.19
CA THR A 193 -10.09 22.12 -3.61
C THR A 193 -9.76 20.87 -2.81
N ALA A 194 -10.71 20.42 -1.98
CA ALA A 194 -10.62 19.17 -1.23
C ALA A 194 -10.42 17.96 -2.17
N PHE A 195 -11.20 17.89 -3.25
CA PHE A 195 -11.06 16.82 -4.25
C PHE A 195 -9.68 16.83 -4.93
N MET A 196 -9.15 18.01 -5.29
CA MET A 196 -7.82 18.09 -5.91
C MET A 196 -6.69 17.65 -4.99
N LEU A 197 -6.81 17.89 -3.69
CA LEU A 197 -5.86 17.36 -2.70
C LEU A 197 -5.91 15.84 -2.59
N ILE A 198 -7.09 15.22 -2.74
CA ILE A 198 -7.23 13.76 -2.83
C ILE A 198 -6.53 13.24 -4.09
N VAL A 199 -6.74 13.89 -5.24
CA VAL A 199 -6.09 13.52 -6.50
C VAL A 199 -4.57 13.69 -6.41
N LEU A 200 -4.07 14.79 -5.83
CA LEU A 200 -2.66 15.03 -5.57
C LEU A 200 -2.08 13.97 -4.62
N GLY A 201 -2.80 13.62 -3.56
CA GLY A 201 -2.42 12.56 -2.64
C GLY A 201 -2.29 11.20 -3.32
N GLY A 202 -3.26 10.85 -4.16
CA GLY A 202 -3.24 9.66 -5.02
C GLY A 202 -2.09 9.66 -6.03
N ALA A 203 -1.78 10.82 -6.62
CA ALA A 203 -0.69 11.00 -7.56
C ALA A 203 0.67 10.67 -6.90
N PHE A 204 0.92 11.21 -5.71
CA PHE A 204 2.15 10.96 -4.96
C PHE A 204 2.27 9.52 -4.45
N THR A 205 1.17 8.90 -3.99
CA THR A 205 1.17 7.48 -3.58
C THR A 205 1.39 6.54 -4.76
N TRP A 206 0.84 6.84 -5.95
CA TRP A 206 1.11 6.06 -7.16
C TRP A 206 2.55 6.27 -7.65
N LEU A 207 3.06 7.50 -7.60
CA LEU A 207 4.48 7.80 -7.91
C LEU A 207 5.42 7.03 -6.97
N ALA A 208 5.13 7.00 -5.67
CA ALA A 208 5.87 6.22 -4.68
C ALA A 208 5.85 4.71 -4.98
N ALA A 209 4.68 4.18 -5.37
CA ALA A 209 4.55 2.79 -5.77
C ALA A 209 5.36 2.47 -7.03
N HIS A 210 5.37 3.36 -8.03
CA HIS A 210 6.20 3.21 -9.23
C HIS A 210 7.69 3.23 -8.90
N ASP A 211 8.14 4.25 -8.16
CA ASP A 211 9.54 4.43 -7.75
C ASP A 211 10.08 3.23 -6.95
N SER A 212 9.23 2.64 -6.10
CA SER A 212 9.58 1.41 -5.34
C SER A 212 9.78 0.18 -6.21
N ARG A 213 8.99 0.03 -7.30
CA ARG A 213 9.09 -1.10 -8.22
C ARG A 213 10.34 -1.01 -9.07
N THR A 214 10.71 0.19 -9.52
CA THR A 214 11.91 0.44 -10.32
C THR A 214 13.22 0.32 -9.53
N GLY A 215 13.19 0.59 -8.22
CA GLY A 215 14.39 0.59 -7.37
C GLY A 215 14.79 -0.76 -6.76
N ALA A 216 13.84 -1.65 -6.45
CA ALA A 216 14.14 -2.86 -5.66
C ALA A 216 13.37 -4.14 -6.03
N GLY A 217 12.37 -4.10 -6.94
CA GLY A 217 11.60 -5.29 -7.34
C GLY A 217 10.79 -5.99 -6.23
N ILE A 218 10.77 -5.46 -5.00
CA ILE A 218 10.07 -5.99 -3.82
C ILE A 218 8.98 -4.99 -3.41
N THR A 219 7.78 -5.47 -3.07
CA THR A 219 6.73 -4.60 -2.53
C THR A 219 7.18 -3.99 -1.21
N PRO A 220 7.10 -2.66 -1.03
CA PRO A 220 7.69 -2.00 0.11
C PRO A 220 6.99 -2.36 1.43
N ARG A 221 7.78 -2.75 2.44
CA ARG A 221 7.30 -3.05 3.81
C ARG A 221 6.75 -1.84 4.57
N TRP A 222 6.91 -0.62 4.04
CA TRP A 222 6.48 0.63 4.69
C TRP A 222 5.08 1.08 4.27
N LEU A 223 4.38 0.40 3.35
CA LEU A 223 3.08 0.84 2.84
C LEU A 223 1.99 0.97 3.92
N TRP A 224 2.13 0.31 5.07
CA TRP A 224 1.23 0.50 6.22
C TRP A 224 1.39 1.89 6.88
N LEU A 225 2.57 2.50 6.83
CA LEU A 225 2.84 3.81 7.47
C LEU A 225 2.00 4.95 6.85
N PRO A 226 1.96 5.15 5.51
CA PRO A 226 1.08 6.15 4.89
C PRO A 226 -0.40 5.95 5.25
N VAL A 227 -0.86 4.70 5.30
CA VAL A 227 -2.24 4.38 5.69
C VAL A 227 -2.53 4.81 7.13
N VAL A 228 -1.64 4.46 8.08
CA VAL A 228 -1.78 4.90 9.48
C VAL A 228 -1.75 6.41 9.58
N VAL A 229 -0.82 7.08 8.90
CA VAL A 229 -0.72 8.54 8.90
C VAL A 229 -1.99 9.18 8.34
N CYS A 230 -2.56 8.62 7.27
CA CYS A 230 -3.83 9.08 6.72
C CYS A 230 -4.95 8.98 7.78
N CYS A 231 -5.13 7.82 8.41
CA CYS A 231 -6.18 7.60 9.41
C CYS A 231 -6.00 8.44 10.66
N VAL A 232 -4.76 8.58 11.15
CA VAL A 232 -4.43 9.44 12.31
C VAL A 232 -4.73 10.90 11.97
N THR A 233 -4.35 11.37 10.78
CA THR A 233 -4.62 12.74 10.36
C THR A 233 -6.12 13.02 10.29
N VAL A 234 -6.91 12.10 9.71
CA VAL A 234 -8.39 12.19 9.70
C VAL A 234 -8.95 12.19 11.12
N THR A 235 -8.41 11.38 12.02
CA THR A 235 -8.85 11.30 13.42
C THR A 235 -8.57 12.60 14.17
N VAL A 236 -7.34 13.13 14.06
CA VAL A 236 -6.93 14.36 14.76
C VAL A 236 -7.72 15.57 14.25
N THR A 237 -7.89 15.68 12.93
CA THR A 237 -8.68 16.77 12.33
C THR A 237 -10.14 16.71 12.74
N PHE A 238 -10.74 15.51 12.79
CA PHE A 238 -12.10 15.32 13.27
C PHE A 238 -12.24 15.65 14.77
N TRP A 239 -11.25 15.28 15.59
CA TRP A 239 -11.20 15.64 17.01
C TRP A 239 -11.13 17.16 17.22
N VAL A 240 -10.27 17.87 16.48
CA VAL A 240 -10.18 19.33 16.52
C VAL A 240 -11.54 19.96 16.15
N ALA A 241 -12.19 19.46 15.10
CA ALA A 241 -13.50 19.95 14.66
C ALA A 241 -14.58 19.76 15.73
N LEU A 242 -14.63 18.58 16.37
CA LEU A 242 -15.59 18.30 17.45
C LEU A 242 -15.36 19.21 18.67
N ARG A 243 -14.11 19.38 19.09
CA ARG A 243 -13.76 20.23 20.24
C ARG A 243 -14.19 21.68 20.02
N GLN A 244 -14.03 22.17 18.80
CA GLN A 244 -14.39 23.55 18.51
C GLN A 244 -15.88 23.75 18.30
N ARG A 245 -16.59 22.73 17.80
CA ARG A 245 -18.06 22.72 17.80
C ARG A 245 -18.60 22.81 19.22
N GLU A 246 -18.01 22.09 20.18
CA GLU A 246 -18.37 22.16 21.59
C GLU A 246 -18.14 23.58 22.16
N LEU A 247 -16.98 24.18 21.91
CA LEU A 247 -16.70 25.57 22.30
C LEU A 247 -17.71 26.56 21.69
N SER A 248 -18.03 26.41 20.41
CA SER A 248 -19.00 27.27 19.72
C SER A 248 -20.41 27.13 20.29
N TYR A 249 -20.81 25.90 20.66
CA TYR A 249 -22.07 25.64 21.33
C TYR A 249 -22.12 26.27 22.73
N LEU A 250 -21.05 26.15 23.52
CA LEU A 250 -20.94 26.80 24.84
C LEU A 250 -20.98 28.32 24.73
N ASN A 251 -20.29 28.91 23.75
CA ASN A 251 -20.33 30.36 23.51
C ASN A 251 -21.72 30.81 23.07
N GLY A 252 -22.36 30.12 22.13
CA GLY A 252 -23.71 30.46 21.67
C GLY A 252 -24.75 30.34 22.79
N THR A 253 -24.67 29.31 23.63
CA THR A 253 -25.56 29.16 24.78
C THR A 253 -25.29 30.20 25.86
N THR A 254 -24.04 30.53 26.14
CA THR A 254 -23.67 31.62 27.08
C THR A 254 -24.14 32.98 26.56
N GLN A 255 -24.01 33.25 25.26
CA GLN A 255 -24.49 34.48 24.64
C GLN A 255 -26.01 34.60 24.72
N LEU A 256 -26.76 33.51 24.46
CA LEU A 256 -28.20 33.50 24.63
C LEU A 256 -28.59 33.79 26.09
N ARG A 257 -27.85 33.25 27.06
CA ARG A 257 -28.05 33.56 28.48
C ARG A 257 -27.72 35.01 28.80
N MET A 258 -26.64 35.56 28.26
CA MET A 258 -26.31 36.98 28.39
C MET A 258 -27.42 37.87 27.84
N ASN A 259 -28.01 37.53 26.69
CA ASN A 259 -29.15 38.27 26.14
C ASN A 259 -30.38 38.23 27.06
N ASN A 260 -30.62 37.12 27.76
CA ASN A 260 -31.71 37.05 28.76
C ASN A 260 -31.40 37.89 30.00
N VAL A 261 -30.13 37.87 30.46
CA VAL A 261 -29.66 38.77 31.54
C VAL A 261 -29.85 40.23 31.10
N ALA A 262 -29.52 40.56 29.86
CA ALA A 262 -29.72 41.88 29.27
C ALA A 262 -31.17 42.36 29.36
N ALA A 263 -32.08 41.53 28.85
CA ALA A 263 -33.49 41.84 28.79
C ALA A 263 -34.09 41.99 30.19
N LEU A 264 -33.71 41.11 31.13
CA LEU A 264 -34.20 41.19 32.50
C LEU A 264 -33.61 42.38 33.26
N PHE A 265 -32.32 42.65 33.10
CA PHE A 265 -31.64 43.80 33.71
C PHE A 265 -32.25 45.12 33.23
N SER A 266 -32.43 45.27 31.91
CA SER A 266 -33.03 46.46 31.32
C SER A 266 -34.48 46.65 31.79
N GLY A 267 -35.30 45.59 31.75
CA GLY A 267 -36.69 45.67 32.22
C GLY A 267 -36.82 46.00 33.71
N GLU A 268 -36.00 45.41 34.57
CA GLU A 268 -35.98 45.73 36.01
C GLU A 268 -35.48 47.16 36.27
N CYS A 269 -34.47 47.61 35.54
CA CYS A 269 -33.98 48.98 35.64
C CYS A 269 -35.04 49.99 35.19
N GLU A 270 -35.67 49.77 34.04
CA GLU A 270 -36.68 50.67 33.48
C GLU A 270 -37.90 50.78 34.40
N ALA A 271 -38.44 49.66 34.88
CA ALA A 271 -39.59 49.65 35.78
C ALA A 271 -39.32 50.39 37.10
N ARG A 272 -38.18 50.11 37.75
CA ARG A 272 -37.77 50.75 39.02
C ARG A 272 -37.50 52.24 38.82
N MET A 273 -36.80 52.59 37.73
CA MET A 273 -36.37 53.95 37.49
C MET A 273 -37.51 54.84 37.03
N GLU A 274 -38.39 54.35 36.16
CA GLU A 274 -39.57 55.10 35.73
C GLU A 274 -40.45 55.43 36.93
N SER A 275 -40.68 54.46 37.82
CA SER A 275 -41.46 54.72 39.03
C SER A 275 -40.77 55.75 39.95
N PHE A 276 -39.46 55.63 40.16
CA PHE A 276 -38.67 56.58 40.97
C PHE A 276 -38.74 58.00 40.41
N LEU A 277 -38.55 58.14 39.10
CA LEU A 277 -38.59 59.43 38.41
C LEU A 277 -40.00 60.01 38.33
N ARG A 278 -41.05 59.18 38.26
CA ARG A 278 -42.44 59.66 38.36
C ARG A 278 -42.69 60.32 39.71
N THR A 279 -42.27 59.70 40.81
CA THR A 279 -42.38 60.27 42.16
C THR A 279 -41.60 61.59 42.25
N ALA A 280 -40.36 61.61 41.78
CA ALA A 280 -39.54 62.83 41.75
C ALA A 280 -40.18 63.97 40.93
N ARG A 281 -40.74 63.66 39.75
CA ARG A 281 -41.41 64.64 38.87
C ARG A 281 -42.72 65.16 39.47
N ARG A 282 -43.50 64.30 40.14
CA ARG A 282 -44.70 64.73 40.87
C ARG A 282 -44.32 65.78 41.92
N TRP A 283 -43.27 65.49 42.67
CA TRP A 283 -42.71 66.39 43.68
C TRP A 283 -42.20 67.72 43.10
N ALA A 284 -41.59 67.69 41.92
CA ALA A 284 -41.18 68.91 41.22
C ALA A 284 -42.38 69.80 40.81
N ARG A 285 -43.51 69.19 40.44
CA ARG A 285 -44.71 69.90 39.95
C ARG A 285 -45.64 70.43 41.06
N THR A 286 -45.63 69.84 42.25
CA THR A 286 -46.52 70.21 43.35
C THR A 286 -45.77 71.05 44.40
N PRO A 287 -45.90 72.38 44.41
CA PRO A 287 -45.32 73.21 45.46
C PRO A 287 -46.08 73.02 46.79
N GLY A 288 -45.35 72.99 47.91
CA GLY A 288 -45.95 73.01 49.26
C GLY A 288 -46.26 71.66 49.91
N LEU A 289 -45.75 70.54 49.36
CA LEU A 289 -45.88 69.21 49.99
C LEU A 289 -45.24 69.20 51.39
N THR A 290 -45.98 68.68 52.36
CA THR A 290 -45.53 68.50 53.75
C THR A 290 -44.59 67.31 53.87
N GLN A 291 -43.80 67.26 54.96
CA GLN A 291 -42.94 66.11 55.26
C GLN A 291 -43.75 64.80 55.35
N ALA A 292 -44.96 64.85 55.92
CA ALA A 292 -45.81 63.67 56.06
C ALA A 292 -46.28 63.10 54.71
N GLU A 293 -46.61 63.97 53.75
CA GLU A 293 -46.98 63.57 52.39
C GLU A 293 -45.79 62.96 51.63
N TRP A 294 -44.57 63.51 51.82
CA TRP A 294 -43.35 62.92 51.24
C TRP A 294 -43.02 61.56 51.83
N GLU A 295 -43.12 61.41 53.16
CA GLU A 295 -42.88 60.13 53.82
C GLU A 295 -43.90 59.08 53.38
N GLY A 296 -45.16 59.47 53.15
CA GLY A 296 -46.18 58.61 52.55
C GLY A 296 -45.80 58.13 51.15
N ASP A 297 -45.44 59.05 50.25
CA ASP A 297 -45.00 58.72 48.88
C ASP A 297 -43.75 57.82 48.87
N ALA A 298 -42.80 58.10 49.78
CA ALA A 298 -41.59 57.33 49.91
C ALA A 298 -41.86 55.92 50.48
N ALA A 299 -42.80 55.79 51.42
CA ALA A 299 -43.22 54.50 51.95
C ALA A 299 -43.93 53.64 50.90
N GLU A 300 -44.82 54.23 50.10
CA GLU A 300 -45.51 53.55 49.01
C GLU A 300 -44.51 53.05 47.96
N PHE A 301 -43.56 53.90 47.54
CA PHE A 301 -42.51 53.50 46.60
C PHE A 301 -41.64 52.35 47.12
N LEU A 302 -41.22 52.40 48.39
CA LEU A 302 -40.41 51.35 48.98
C LEU A 302 -41.20 50.05 49.20
N GLY A 303 -42.53 50.13 49.33
CA GLY A 303 -43.42 48.98 49.34
C GLY A 303 -43.52 48.30 47.97
N ASP A 304 -43.55 49.07 46.89
CA ASP A 304 -43.65 48.56 45.53
C ASP A 304 -42.33 47.95 45.00
N PHE A 305 -41.18 48.42 45.51
CA PHE A 305 -39.86 48.00 45.03
C PHE A 305 -38.91 47.59 46.16
N GLU A 306 -38.78 46.29 46.38
CA GLU A 306 -37.79 45.73 47.30
C GLU A 306 -36.34 45.99 46.83
N GLY A 307 -35.46 46.28 47.79
CA GLY A 307 -34.01 46.42 47.56
C GLY A 307 -33.45 47.84 47.68
N TYR A 308 -34.32 48.85 47.81
CA TYR A 308 -33.91 50.20 48.21
C TYR A 308 -33.55 50.23 49.69
N SER A 309 -32.47 50.93 50.01
CA SER A 309 -31.98 51.20 51.37
C SER A 309 -32.64 52.44 51.97
N SER A 310 -32.80 53.49 51.16
CA SER A 310 -33.46 54.73 51.55
C SER A 310 -33.89 55.55 50.34
N ILE A 311 -34.96 56.34 50.53
CA ILE A 311 -35.25 57.52 49.72
C ILE A 311 -34.91 58.74 50.56
N GLN A 312 -34.35 59.78 49.95
CA GLN A 312 -33.89 60.99 50.63
C GLN A 312 -34.27 62.23 49.83
N TRP A 313 -34.65 63.30 50.53
CA TRP A 313 -34.78 64.64 49.99
C TRP A 313 -33.54 65.44 50.36
N VAL A 314 -32.81 65.92 49.36
CA VAL A 314 -31.56 66.67 49.51
C VAL A 314 -31.78 68.10 49.03
N ASP A 315 -31.45 69.09 49.86
CA ASP A 315 -31.64 70.50 49.49
C ASP A 315 -30.57 71.01 48.51
N ALA A 316 -30.73 72.26 48.03
CA ALA A 316 -29.75 72.93 47.17
C ALA A 316 -28.33 73.02 47.79
N GLY A 317 -28.24 72.99 49.12
CA GLY A 317 -26.99 72.93 49.89
C GLY A 317 -26.36 71.54 49.97
N LEU A 318 -26.95 70.55 49.28
CA LEU A 318 -26.50 69.16 49.20
C LEU A 318 -26.53 68.43 50.55
N ARG A 319 -27.43 68.85 51.45
CA ARG A 319 -27.67 68.17 52.73
C ARG A 319 -29.00 67.44 52.73
N THR A 320 -29.02 66.25 53.31
CA THR A 320 -30.26 65.49 53.49
C THR A 320 -31.18 66.20 54.47
N ARG A 321 -32.42 66.49 54.04
CA ARG A 321 -33.47 67.10 54.85
C ARG A 321 -34.41 66.05 55.40
N TRP A 322 -34.92 65.19 54.53
CA TRP A 322 -35.84 64.10 54.88
C TRP A 322 -35.31 62.79 54.33
N HIS A 323 -35.59 61.68 55.01
CA HIS A 323 -35.20 60.34 54.59
C HIS A 323 -36.24 59.31 55.07
N TRP A 324 -36.38 58.22 54.32
CA TRP A 324 -37.27 57.11 54.66
C TRP A 324 -36.68 55.79 54.14
N PRO A 325 -36.73 54.66 54.89
CA PRO A 325 -37.22 54.52 56.26
C PRO A 325 -36.25 55.15 57.27
N ARG A 326 -36.78 55.59 58.41
CA ARG A 326 -35.95 56.16 59.50
C ARG A 326 -35.13 55.08 60.22
N GLN A 327 -35.70 53.89 60.38
CA GLN A 327 -35.04 52.76 61.01
C GLN A 327 -33.92 52.22 60.10
N GLY A 328 -32.71 52.06 60.64
CA GLY A 328 -31.53 51.58 59.89
C GLY A 328 -30.78 52.68 59.12
N ASN A 329 -31.32 53.90 59.06
CA ASN A 329 -30.72 55.05 58.37
C ASN A 329 -30.49 56.24 59.32
N GLU A 330 -30.22 55.96 60.59
CA GLU A 330 -30.13 56.97 61.67
C GLU A 330 -29.01 58.00 61.46
N ALA A 331 -28.00 57.67 60.66
CA ALA A 331 -26.88 58.54 60.30
C ALA A 331 -27.13 59.43 59.06
N VAL A 332 -28.27 59.27 58.38
CA VAL A 332 -28.62 59.99 57.14
C VAL A 332 -29.12 61.43 57.36
N PRO A 333 -29.83 61.81 58.44
CA PRO A 333 -30.23 63.21 58.68
C PRO A 333 -29.06 64.19 58.59
N PHE A 334 -29.21 65.27 57.81
CA PHE A 334 -28.19 66.30 57.59
C PHE A 334 -26.87 65.81 56.97
N TYR A 335 -26.84 64.60 56.40
CA TYR A 335 -25.67 64.08 55.71
C TYR A 335 -25.26 65.00 54.54
N ASN A 336 -23.96 65.29 54.43
CA ASN A 336 -23.42 66.14 53.38
C ASN A 336 -23.01 65.29 52.17
N HIS A 337 -23.84 65.28 51.13
CA HIS A 337 -23.59 64.50 49.92
C HIS A 337 -22.38 64.99 49.12
N ALA A 338 -22.01 66.27 49.25
CA ALA A 338 -20.84 66.84 48.56
C ALA A 338 -19.51 66.36 49.14
N ALA A 339 -19.50 65.79 50.35
CA ALA A 339 -18.30 65.30 51.01
C ALA A 339 -17.75 64.01 50.36
N HIS A 340 -18.60 63.21 49.71
CA HIS A 340 -18.18 61.97 49.06
C HIS A 340 -17.89 62.20 47.57
N PRO A 341 -16.68 61.86 47.06
CA PRO A 341 -16.26 62.19 45.70
C PRO A 341 -17.16 61.56 44.62
N LEU A 342 -17.55 60.29 44.78
CA LEU A 342 -18.42 59.61 43.81
C LEU A 342 -19.86 60.17 43.77
N ARG A 343 -20.36 60.67 44.91
CA ARG A 343 -21.68 61.30 45.00
C ARG A 343 -21.64 62.69 44.36
N ARG A 344 -20.60 63.46 44.66
CA ARG A 344 -20.34 64.77 44.06
C ARG A 344 -20.28 64.69 42.53
N ALA A 345 -19.54 63.72 41.99
CA ALA A 345 -19.45 63.51 40.54
C ALA A 345 -20.83 63.26 39.89
N ALA A 346 -21.69 62.47 40.52
CA ALA A 346 -23.06 62.25 40.04
C ALA A 346 -23.92 63.51 40.14
N ILE A 347 -23.84 64.25 41.25
CA ILE A 347 -24.57 65.52 41.43
C ILE A 347 -24.15 66.54 40.38
N ASP A 348 -22.85 66.70 40.14
CA ASP A 348 -22.32 67.63 39.14
C ASP A 348 -22.79 67.24 37.72
N ALA A 349 -22.82 65.94 37.40
CA ALA A 349 -23.39 65.44 36.15
C ALA A 349 -24.91 65.73 36.04
N ALA A 350 -25.67 65.54 37.11
CA ALA A 350 -27.10 65.84 37.13
C ALA A 350 -27.38 67.35 36.99
N ARG A 351 -26.55 68.20 37.62
CA ARG A 351 -26.64 69.66 37.48
C ARG A 351 -26.34 70.13 36.06
N ALA A 352 -25.29 69.57 35.45
CA ALA A 352 -24.88 69.95 34.09
C ALA A 352 -25.89 69.52 33.01
N SER A 353 -26.50 68.34 33.17
CA SER A 353 -27.43 67.77 32.19
C SER A 353 -28.90 68.11 32.46
N LEU A 354 -29.23 68.64 33.65
CA LEU A 354 -30.60 68.74 34.17
C LEU A 354 -31.36 67.40 34.14
N ALA A 355 -30.64 66.28 34.07
CA ALA A 355 -31.17 64.93 34.05
C ALA A 355 -30.69 64.16 35.28
N SER A 356 -31.31 63.03 35.56
CA SER A 356 -30.90 62.19 36.67
C SER A 356 -29.55 61.54 36.42
N ALA A 357 -28.75 61.39 37.47
CA ALA A 357 -27.43 60.77 37.41
C ALA A 357 -27.25 59.76 38.55
N ILE A 358 -26.39 58.77 38.35
CA ILE A 358 -26.10 57.72 39.32
C ILE A 358 -24.64 57.77 39.75
N ALA A 359 -24.42 57.66 41.06
CA ALA A 359 -23.09 57.55 41.63
C ALA A 359 -22.50 56.17 41.31
N ALA A 360 -21.19 56.14 41.04
CA ALA A 360 -20.41 54.90 41.03
C ALA A 360 -20.51 54.19 42.40
N PRO A 361 -20.29 52.87 42.47
CA PRO A 361 -20.46 52.08 43.70
C PRO A 361 -19.84 52.72 44.92
N LEU A 362 -20.69 52.94 45.91
CA LEU A 362 -20.32 53.51 47.19
C LEU A 362 -19.88 52.36 48.10
N GLU A 363 -18.58 52.27 48.35
CA GLU A 363 -18.05 51.33 49.33
C GLU A 363 -18.36 51.80 50.75
N SER A 364 -18.84 50.89 51.58
CA SER A 364 -18.98 51.09 53.01
C SER A 364 -18.28 49.95 53.74
N PRO A 365 -17.43 50.21 54.75
CA PRO A 365 -16.83 49.15 55.57
C PRO A 365 -17.86 48.38 56.43
N LEU A 366 -19.10 48.91 56.55
CA LEU A 366 -20.13 48.41 57.47
C LEU A 366 -21.48 48.13 56.79
N GLN A 367 -21.64 48.44 55.50
CA GLN A 367 -22.87 48.21 54.73
C GLN A 367 -22.55 47.62 53.36
N ALA A 368 -23.45 46.80 52.82
CA ALA A 368 -23.34 46.31 51.45
C ALA A 368 -23.25 47.50 50.47
N PRO A 369 -22.46 47.41 49.39
CA PRO A 369 -22.32 48.49 48.43
C PRO A 369 -23.69 48.99 47.95
N THR A 370 -23.82 50.29 47.70
CA THR A 370 -25.07 50.91 47.21
C THR A 370 -24.88 51.83 46.02
N PHE A 371 -25.89 51.87 45.14
CA PHE A 371 -26.05 52.92 44.15
C PHE A 371 -26.83 54.07 44.77
N ALA A 372 -26.44 55.31 44.44
CA ALA A 372 -27.23 56.50 44.75
C ALA A 372 -27.65 57.20 43.44
N VAL A 373 -28.95 57.28 43.20
CA VAL A 373 -29.53 57.97 42.04
C VAL A 373 -29.97 59.35 42.48
N TYR A 374 -29.52 60.39 41.79
CA TYR A 374 -29.88 61.78 42.05
C TYR A 374 -30.81 62.27 40.93
N ALA A 375 -32.09 62.47 41.25
CA ALA A 375 -33.04 63.10 40.35
C ALA A 375 -33.20 64.58 40.70
N PRO A 376 -32.85 65.52 39.80
CA PRO A 376 -32.95 66.95 40.11
C PRO A 376 -34.41 67.39 40.20
N ILE A 377 -34.75 68.14 41.24
CA ILE A 377 -36.04 68.82 41.38
C ILE A 377 -35.87 70.23 40.85
N VAL A 378 -36.38 70.44 39.62
CA VAL A 378 -36.27 71.71 38.90
C VAL A 378 -37.59 72.47 39.01
N ARG A 379 -37.54 73.71 39.51
CA ARG A 379 -38.67 74.65 39.51
C ARG A 379 -38.22 75.98 38.91
N GLY A 380 -38.98 76.50 37.95
CA GLY A 380 -38.65 77.75 37.25
C GLY A 380 -37.26 77.74 36.59
N GLY A 381 -36.72 76.58 36.22
CA GLY A 381 -35.37 76.44 35.63
C GLY A 381 -34.22 76.38 36.64
N VAL A 382 -34.50 76.43 37.95
CA VAL A 382 -33.49 76.32 39.01
C VAL A 382 -33.65 74.98 39.74
N ILE A 383 -32.53 74.33 40.05
CA ILE A 383 -32.52 73.12 40.88
C ILE A 383 -32.69 73.53 42.35
N GLU A 384 -33.84 73.21 42.94
CA GLU A 384 -34.11 73.45 44.38
C GLU A 384 -33.48 72.37 45.28
N GLY A 385 -33.20 71.19 44.71
CA GLY A 385 -32.65 70.04 45.43
C GLY A 385 -32.70 68.77 44.58
N PHE A 386 -32.45 67.63 45.23
CA PHE A 386 -32.45 66.31 44.59
C PHE A 386 -33.34 65.34 45.36
N PHE A 387 -34.12 64.58 44.61
CA PHE A 387 -34.75 63.36 45.09
C PHE A 387 -33.74 62.22 44.91
N VAL A 388 -33.31 61.62 46.01
CA VAL A 388 -32.22 60.65 46.03
C VAL A 388 -32.75 59.28 46.43
N GLY A 389 -32.43 58.26 45.64
CA GLY A 389 -32.77 56.87 45.92
C GLY A 389 -31.49 56.07 46.07
N GLU A 390 -31.31 55.42 47.22
CA GLU A 390 -30.19 54.54 47.47
C GLU A 390 -30.64 53.08 47.46
N PHE A 391 -29.98 52.21 46.71
CA PHE A 391 -30.35 50.80 46.63
C PHE A 391 -29.14 49.86 46.63
N TYR A 392 -29.35 48.65 47.14
CA TYR A 392 -28.30 47.64 47.29
C TYR A 392 -28.04 46.91 45.97
N TYR A 393 -26.76 46.84 45.55
CA TYR A 393 -26.37 46.10 44.34
C TYR A 393 -26.70 44.62 44.43
N GLU A 394 -26.35 44.01 45.56
CA GLU A 394 -26.50 42.57 45.80
C GLU A 394 -27.96 42.16 45.67
N LYS A 395 -28.87 42.83 46.38
CA LYS A 395 -30.31 42.52 46.31
C LYS A 395 -30.89 42.66 44.91
N PHE A 396 -30.40 43.61 44.12
CA PHE A 396 -30.87 43.81 42.75
C PHE A 396 -30.40 42.66 41.84
N PHE A 397 -29.10 42.35 41.85
CA PHE A 397 -28.55 41.28 41.02
C PHE A 397 -28.98 39.88 41.51
N ASP A 398 -29.30 39.71 42.78
CA ASP A 398 -29.88 38.47 43.34
C ASP A 398 -31.28 38.18 42.79
N VAL A 399 -32.06 39.20 42.41
CA VAL A 399 -33.35 38.98 41.73
C VAL A 399 -33.10 38.40 40.34
N ILE A 400 -32.14 38.96 39.61
CA ILE A 400 -31.75 38.49 38.27
C ILE A 400 -31.20 37.07 38.37
N ASP A 401 -30.31 36.82 39.33
CA ASP A 401 -29.73 35.51 39.58
C ASP A 401 -30.80 34.48 39.93
N ARG A 402 -31.71 34.77 40.87
CA ARG A 402 -32.78 33.84 41.25
C ARG A 402 -33.77 33.54 40.12
N ARG A 403 -34.15 34.55 39.33
CA ARG A 403 -35.09 34.37 38.20
C ARG A 403 -34.48 33.55 37.07
N LEU A 404 -33.18 33.72 36.81
CA LEU A 404 -32.48 33.04 35.71
C LEU A 404 -31.69 31.79 36.16
N ASN A 405 -31.61 31.55 37.47
CA ASN A 405 -30.85 30.48 38.12
C ASN A 405 -29.39 30.45 37.65
N LEU A 406 -28.70 31.60 37.68
CA LEU A 406 -27.36 31.76 37.09
C LEU A 406 -26.28 31.14 37.97
N SER A 407 -26.30 31.38 39.28
CA SER A 407 -25.28 30.97 40.26
C SER A 407 -24.90 29.49 40.21
N ARG A 408 -25.82 28.62 39.77
CA ARG A 408 -25.55 27.18 39.61
C ARG A 408 -24.69 26.85 38.40
N ARG A 409 -24.70 27.69 37.35
CA ARG A 409 -24.10 27.39 36.04
C ARG A 409 -23.10 28.43 35.55
N TYR A 410 -23.28 29.67 35.96
CA TYR A 410 -22.51 30.82 35.51
C TYR A 410 -22.09 31.66 36.71
N GLN A 411 -20.96 32.32 36.56
CA GLN A 411 -20.53 33.43 37.37
C GLN A 411 -21.02 34.72 36.71
N LEU A 412 -21.67 35.58 37.48
CA LEU A 412 -22.07 36.91 37.07
C LEU A 412 -21.10 37.91 37.67
N GLY A 413 -20.44 38.70 36.83
CA GLY A 413 -19.59 39.81 37.23
C GLY A 413 -20.12 41.12 36.68
N VAL A 414 -20.06 42.19 37.46
CA VAL A 414 -20.50 43.53 37.05
C VAL A 414 -19.40 44.51 37.39
N THR A 415 -19.06 45.34 36.41
CA THR A 415 -18.06 46.40 36.55
C THR A 415 -18.60 47.71 35.99
N VAL A 416 -18.11 48.84 36.50
CA VAL A 416 -18.46 50.20 36.04
C VAL A 416 -17.18 50.92 35.66
N ASP A 417 -17.14 51.49 34.46
CA ASP A 417 -16.00 52.32 34.03
C ASP A 417 -15.98 53.63 34.83
N HIS A 418 -14.90 53.89 35.57
CA HIS A 418 -14.79 55.10 36.38
C HIS A 418 -13.33 55.58 36.49
N PRO A 419 -13.04 56.89 36.33
CA PRO A 419 -11.67 57.42 36.38
C PRO A 419 -10.97 57.26 37.74
N ALA A 420 -11.74 57.07 38.82
CA ALA A 420 -11.20 56.76 40.16
C ALA A 420 -10.89 55.26 40.39
N ALA A 421 -11.08 54.41 39.38
CA ALA A 421 -10.75 52.99 39.48
C ALA A 421 -9.22 52.76 39.52
N PRO A 422 -8.74 51.74 40.26
CA PRO A 422 -7.32 51.43 40.32
C PRO A 422 -6.74 51.08 38.95
N ALA A 423 -5.56 51.62 38.63
CA ALA A 423 -4.89 51.47 37.33
C ALA A 423 -4.60 50.00 36.95
N ALA A 424 -4.49 49.09 37.94
CA ALA A 424 -4.27 47.67 37.73
C ALA A 424 -5.52 46.92 37.17
N GLY A 425 -6.70 47.52 37.23
CA GLY A 425 -7.97 46.95 36.78
C GLY A 425 -8.54 47.57 35.48
N GLY A 426 -7.70 48.26 34.70
CA GLY A 426 -8.12 48.82 33.41
C GLY A 426 -9.11 49.99 33.47
N GLY A 427 -9.28 50.63 34.63
CA GLY A 427 -10.19 51.77 34.78
C GLY A 427 -11.63 51.40 35.15
N ALA A 428 -11.91 50.15 35.56
CA ALA A 428 -13.23 49.72 35.97
C ALA A 428 -13.31 49.40 37.48
N LEU A 429 -14.37 49.87 38.14
CA LEU A 429 -14.74 49.53 39.52
C LEU A 429 -15.58 48.26 39.52
N LYS A 430 -15.22 47.29 40.36
CA LYS A 430 -16.00 46.07 40.55
C LYS A 430 -17.21 46.34 41.44
N VAL A 431 -18.37 45.90 40.97
CA VAL A 431 -19.68 46.25 41.54
C VAL A 431 -20.32 45.07 42.23
N TYR A 432 -20.42 43.96 41.51
CA TYR A 432 -21.08 42.74 41.97
C TYR A 432 -20.34 41.57 41.37
N GLU A 433 -20.11 40.53 42.16
CA GLU A 433 -19.56 39.29 41.62
C GLU A 433 -19.97 38.13 42.50
N THR A 434 -20.46 37.06 41.88
CA THR A 434 -20.95 35.87 42.57
C THR A 434 -19.82 34.92 43.05
N ILE A 435 -18.61 35.43 43.33
CA ILE A 435 -17.37 34.63 43.46
C ILE A 435 -17.43 33.55 44.56
N THR A 436 -16.87 32.38 44.22
CA THR A 436 -16.09 31.54 45.15
C THR A 436 -14.59 31.66 44.82
N PRO A 437 -13.70 32.03 45.78
CA PRO A 437 -12.32 32.44 45.50
C PRO A 437 -11.42 31.39 44.83
N ASP A 438 -11.82 30.11 44.81
CA ASP A 438 -10.98 28.99 44.40
C ASP A 438 -11.24 28.48 42.96
N GLU A 439 -12.09 29.13 42.17
CA GLU A 439 -12.42 28.67 40.80
C GLU A 439 -11.59 29.37 39.72
N THR A 440 -10.97 28.60 38.82
CA THR A 440 -10.27 29.11 37.62
C THR A 440 -11.19 29.10 36.41
N PHE A 441 -11.34 30.25 35.74
CA PHE A 441 -12.26 30.42 34.61
C PHE A 441 -11.55 30.50 33.26
N ASP A 442 -12.19 30.00 32.20
CA ASP A 442 -11.69 30.13 30.83
C ASP A 442 -12.21 31.43 30.22
N ALA A 443 -11.31 32.41 30.04
CA ALA A 443 -11.65 33.72 29.48
C ALA A 443 -12.25 33.63 28.06
N ARG A 444 -11.98 32.55 27.30
CA ARG A 444 -12.53 32.35 25.96
C ARG A 444 -14.04 32.09 25.94
N LEU A 445 -14.60 31.71 27.09
CA LEU A 445 -16.03 31.47 27.29
C LEU A 445 -16.75 32.66 27.93
N SER A 446 -16.02 33.75 28.21
CA SER A 446 -16.58 34.95 28.81
C SER A 446 -17.39 35.73 27.78
N GLN A 447 -18.66 35.99 28.10
CA GLN A 447 -19.50 36.90 27.33
C GLN A 447 -19.74 38.17 28.13
N SER A 448 -19.70 39.32 27.47
CA SER A 448 -19.87 40.62 28.11
C SER A 448 -20.91 41.44 27.37
N ALA A 449 -21.72 42.18 28.11
CA ALA A 449 -22.66 43.14 27.56
C ALA A 449 -22.51 44.48 28.28
N VAL A 450 -22.52 45.55 27.49
CA VAL A 450 -22.36 46.92 27.96
C VAL A 450 -23.73 47.58 28.06
N TYR A 451 -24.02 48.17 29.22
CA TYR A 451 -25.24 48.92 29.49
C TYR A 451 -24.92 50.34 29.90
N HIS A 452 -25.71 51.27 29.41
CA HIS A 452 -25.65 52.66 29.83
C HIS A 452 -26.79 52.92 30.80
N LEU A 453 -26.44 53.19 32.07
CA LEU A 453 -27.39 53.60 33.09
C LEU A 453 -27.06 55.04 33.48
N PHE A 454 -27.88 55.98 33.01
CA PHE A 454 -27.62 57.41 33.13
C PHE A 454 -26.22 57.81 32.64
N ASN A 455 -25.39 58.34 33.52
CA ASN A 455 -24.03 58.79 33.27
C ASN A 455 -22.97 57.70 33.50
N GLN A 456 -23.35 56.45 33.79
CA GLN A 456 -22.41 55.34 34.02
C GLN A 456 -22.48 54.31 32.89
N ARG A 457 -21.32 53.75 32.57
CA ARG A 457 -21.18 52.62 31.65
C ARG A 457 -20.89 51.35 32.46
N LEU A 458 -21.85 50.44 32.47
CA LEU A 458 -21.76 49.16 33.16
C LEU A 458 -21.39 48.07 32.17
N THR A 459 -20.48 47.20 32.57
CA THR A 459 -20.15 45.98 31.84
C THR A 459 -20.55 44.78 32.69
N ILE A 460 -21.57 44.05 32.23
CA ILE A 460 -22.01 42.80 32.82
C ILE A 460 -21.29 41.67 32.08
N THR A 461 -20.61 40.82 32.83
CA THR A 461 -19.82 39.68 32.35
C THR A 461 -20.44 38.39 32.87
N LEU A 462 -20.58 37.40 31.99
CA LEU A 462 -21.10 36.08 32.31
C LEU A 462 -20.09 35.02 31.88
N VAL A 463 -19.67 34.17 32.81
CA VAL A 463 -18.69 33.10 32.55
C VAL A 463 -19.22 31.76 33.05
N PRO A 464 -19.19 30.68 32.25
CA PRO A 464 -19.60 29.34 32.72
C PRO A 464 -18.70 28.85 33.86
N ARG A 465 -19.31 28.26 34.91
CA ARG A 465 -18.55 27.72 36.06
C ARG A 465 -17.86 26.40 35.72
N PRO A 466 -16.65 26.14 36.26
CA PRO A 466 -15.95 24.87 36.05
C PRO A 466 -16.77 23.63 36.46
N VAL A 467 -17.53 23.73 37.56
CA VAL A 467 -18.40 22.64 38.05
C VAL A 467 -19.51 22.31 37.05
N PHE A 468 -20.10 23.33 36.42
CA PHE A 468 -21.10 23.15 35.37
C PHE A 468 -20.47 22.51 34.12
N LEU A 469 -19.30 23.02 33.69
CA LEU A 469 -18.56 22.45 32.56
C LEU A 469 -18.16 21.00 32.81
N ALA A 470 -17.79 20.63 34.04
CA ALA A 470 -17.44 19.25 34.40
C ALA A 470 -18.65 18.30 34.42
N THR A 471 -19.82 18.80 34.84
CA THR A 471 -21.06 18.02 34.91
C THR A 471 -21.69 17.80 33.53
N ASP A 472 -21.63 18.81 32.66
CA ASP A 472 -22.21 18.77 31.31
C ASP A 472 -21.19 18.37 30.23
N ARG A 473 -19.98 17.96 30.64
CA ARG A 473 -18.89 17.62 29.72
C ARG A 473 -19.28 16.44 28.83
N GLN A 474 -19.25 16.65 27.52
CA GLN A 474 -19.41 15.58 26.56
C GLN A 474 -18.04 15.00 26.20
N TYR A 475 -17.75 13.77 26.63
CA TYR A 475 -16.50 13.07 26.28
C TYR A 475 -16.41 12.63 24.81
N LEU A 476 -17.29 13.15 23.94
CA LEU A 476 -17.41 12.73 22.55
C LEU A 476 -16.13 13.05 21.73
N PRO A 477 -15.45 14.21 21.90
CA PRO A 477 -14.17 14.46 21.25
C PRO A 477 -13.08 13.48 21.72
N GLU A 478 -12.90 13.28 23.03
CA GLU A 478 -11.86 12.37 23.55
C GLU A 478 -12.13 10.92 23.15
N LEU A 479 -13.37 10.45 23.24
CA LEU A 479 -13.76 9.12 22.77
C LEU A 479 -13.50 8.95 21.27
N ALA A 480 -13.82 9.95 20.45
CA ALA A 480 -13.53 9.93 19.01
C ALA A 480 -12.03 9.88 18.72
N LEU A 481 -11.21 10.61 19.49
CA LEU A 481 -9.75 10.59 19.37
C LEU A 481 -9.19 9.20 19.73
N PHE A 482 -9.52 8.66 20.90
CA PHE A 482 -8.99 7.37 21.34
C PHE A 482 -9.48 6.21 20.46
N SER A 483 -10.76 6.19 20.10
CA SER A 483 -11.31 5.17 19.19
C SER A 483 -10.69 5.28 17.79
N GLY A 484 -10.56 6.49 17.24
CA GLY A 484 -9.94 6.70 15.93
C GLY A 484 -8.45 6.34 15.90
N LEU A 485 -7.69 6.64 16.96
CA LEU A 485 -6.30 6.19 17.10
C LEU A 485 -6.22 4.67 17.20
N GLY A 486 -7.09 4.04 17.98
CA GLY A 486 -7.19 2.59 18.09
C GLY A 486 -7.49 1.92 16.74
N VAL A 487 -8.48 2.44 16.01
CA VAL A 487 -8.83 1.99 14.65
C VAL A 487 -7.65 2.21 13.68
N SER A 488 -6.94 3.33 13.78
CA SER A 488 -5.78 3.62 12.93
C SER A 488 -4.65 2.61 13.13
N VAL A 489 -4.36 2.25 14.38
CA VAL A 489 -3.35 1.24 14.73
C VAL A 489 -3.78 -0.15 14.24
N LEU A 490 -5.05 -0.53 14.46
CA LEU A 490 -5.59 -1.80 13.98
C LEU A 490 -5.55 -1.90 12.46
N PHE A 491 -5.93 -0.84 11.75
CA PHE A 491 -5.91 -0.82 10.28
C PHE A 491 -4.47 -0.88 9.74
N GLY A 492 -3.53 -0.17 10.39
CA GLY A 492 -2.10 -0.30 10.12
C GLY A 492 -1.58 -1.72 10.31
N LEU A 493 -1.99 -2.38 11.40
CA LEU A 493 -1.63 -3.78 11.69
C LEU A 493 -2.21 -4.72 10.62
N VAL A 494 -3.47 -4.56 10.24
CA VAL A 494 -4.12 -5.34 9.18
C VAL A 494 -3.37 -5.19 7.86
N VAL A 495 -3.03 -3.95 7.46
CA VAL A 495 -2.27 -3.70 6.22
C VAL A 495 -0.87 -4.29 6.29
N ASN A 496 -0.18 -4.16 7.42
CA ASN A 496 1.15 -4.75 7.63
C ASN A 496 1.11 -6.29 7.57
N LEU A 497 0.12 -6.92 8.23
CA LEU A 497 -0.07 -8.36 8.22
C LEU A 497 -0.44 -8.85 6.81
N ALA A 498 -1.35 -8.17 6.12
CA ALA A 498 -1.73 -8.50 4.75
C ALA A 498 -0.54 -8.40 3.78
N GLN A 499 0.29 -7.36 3.90
CA GLN A 499 1.52 -7.22 3.11
C GLN A 499 2.54 -8.29 3.45
N SER A 500 2.72 -8.56 4.73
CA SER A 500 3.64 -9.59 5.21
C SER A 500 3.20 -11.00 4.79
N ALA A 501 1.89 -11.25 4.72
CA ALA A 501 1.32 -12.50 4.21
C ALA A 501 1.50 -12.61 2.69
N TYR A 502 1.19 -11.54 1.95
CA TYR A 502 1.36 -11.49 0.50
C TYR A 502 2.81 -11.70 0.06
N LEU A 503 3.74 -11.05 0.75
CA LEU A 503 5.18 -11.22 0.51
C LEU A 503 5.64 -12.66 0.79
N ARG A 504 5.18 -13.26 1.89
CA ARG A 504 5.47 -14.66 2.24
C ARG A 504 4.91 -15.63 1.20
N GLN A 505 3.69 -15.39 0.72
CA GLN A 505 3.06 -16.20 -0.32
C GLN A 505 3.86 -16.15 -1.62
N ARG A 506 4.24 -14.96 -2.10
CA ARG A 506 5.06 -14.82 -3.32
C ARG A 506 6.44 -15.45 -3.18
N ALA A 507 7.07 -15.34 -2.00
CA ALA A 507 8.34 -16.01 -1.75
C ALA A 507 8.18 -17.54 -1.84
N ALA A 508 7.13 -18.09 -1.22
CA ALA A 508 6.83 -19.52 -1.27
C ALA A 508 6.49 -20.00 -2.69
N GLU A 509 5.76 -19.23 -3.49
CA GLU A 509 5.46 -19.54 -4.90
C GLU A 509 6.74 -19.61 -5.74
N ARG A 510 7.69 -18.68 -5.54
CA ARG A 510 9.00 -18.72 -6.22
C ARG A 510 9.81 -19.95 -5.83
N THR A 511 9.90 -20.25 -4.53
CA THR A 511 10.59 -21.46 -4.05
C THR A 511 9.93 -22.74 -4.59
N SER A 512 8.60 -22.78 -4.64
CA SER A 512 7.84 -23.93 -5.18
C SER A 512 8.07 -24.11 -6.69
N ALA A 513 8.12 -23.01 -7.45
CA ALA A 513 8.45 -23.06 -8.88
C ALA A 513 9.87 -23.57 -9.12
N GLN A 514 10.86 -23.07 -8.36
CA GLN A 514 12.24 -23.55 -8.43
C GLN A 514 12.35 -25.05 -8.09
N LEU A 515 11.70 -25.49 -7.01
CA LEU A 515 11.69 -26.91 -6.64
C LEU A 515 11.00 -27.79 -7.68
N ARG A 516 9.95 -27.30 -8.34
CA ARG A 516 9.30 -28.04 -9.44
C ARG A 516 10.23 -28.21 -10.64
N GLU A 517 10.93 -27.14 -11.03
CA GLU A 517 11.91 -27.19 -12.13
C GLU A 517 13.05 -28.15 -11.80
N GLU A 518 13.63 -28.08 -10.59
CA GLU A 518 14.67 -29.01 -10.14
C GLU A 518 14.17 -30.47 -10.13
N ASN A 519 12.93 -30.71 -9.68
CA ASN A 519 12.36 -32.06 -9.64
C ASN A 519 12.06 -32.60 -11.05
N GLU A 520 11.58 -31.76 -11.97
CA GLU A 520 11.40 -32.13 -13.37
C GLU A 520 12.74 -32.46 -14.04
N GLU A 521 13.79 -31.67 -13.80
CA GLU A 521 15.12 -31.94 -14.31
C GLU A 521 15.68 -33.27 -13.79
N ARG A 522 15.59 -33.51 -12.47
CA ARG A 522 15.97 -34.80 -11.86
C ARG A 522 15.24 -35.97 -12.50
N ARG A 523 13.92 -35.89 -12.65
CA ARG A 523 13.11 -36.93 -13.30
C ARG A 523 13.50 -37.18 -14.75
N ARG A 524 13.85 -36.13 -15.51
CA ARG A 524 14.33 -36.27 -16.90
C ARG A 524 15.67 -36.99 -16.97
N VAL A 525 16.59 -36.68 -16.06
CA VAL A 525 17.89 -37.35 -15.96
C VAL A 525 17.70 -38.82 -15.59
N GLU A 526 16.88 -39.13 -14.59
CA GLU A 526 16.56 -40.50 -14.19
C GLU A 526 15.90 -41.31 -15.32
N ALA A 527 14.91 -40.73 -16.02
CA ALA A 527 14.25 -41.39 -17.15
C ALA A 527 15.22 -41.64 -18.31
N ARG A 528 16.13 -40.70 -18.60
CA ARG A 528 17.17 -40.87 -19.63
C ARG A 528 18.18 -41.94 -19.24
N LEU A 529 18.57 -41.99 -17.97
CA LEU A 529 19.46 -43.04 -17.46
C LEU A 529 18.81 -44.41 -17.63
N LYS A 530 17.57 -44.56 -17.14
CA LYS A 530 16.81 -45.82 -17.25
C LYS A 530 16.62 -46.26 -18.70
N ALA A 531 16.26 -45.35 -19.61
CA ALA A 531 16.11 -45.67 -21.02
C ALA A 531 17.45 -46.05 -21.69
N THR A 532 18.57 -45.50 -21.21
CA THR A 532 19.91 -45.85 -21.70
C THR A 532 20.31 -47.24 -21.20
N ASP A 533 20.07 -47.54 -19.92
CA ASP A 533 20.32 -48.86 -19.33
C ASP A 533 19.47 -49.96 -19.98
N GLU A 534 18.17 -49.70 -20.21
CA GLU A 534 17.28 -50.62 -20.92
C GLU A 534 17.75 -50.88 -22.36
N ARG A 535 18.13 -49.84 -23.10
CA ARG A 535 18.68 -49.99 -24.46
C ARG A 535 20.00 -50.75 -24.47
N LEU A 536 20.88 -50.49 -23.51
CA LEU A 536 22.14 -51.21 -23.36
C LEU A 536 21.89 -52.69 -23.11
N ASN A 537 21.01 -53.03 -22.17
CA ASN A 537 20.64 -54.41 -21.87
C ASN A 537 20.01 -55.13 -23.07
N LEU A 538 19.12 -54.47 -23.81
CA LEU A 538 18.52 -55.03 -25.02
C LEU A 538 19.55 -55.25 -26.15
N ALA A 539 20.48 -54.32 -26.34
CA ALA A 539 21.55 -54.47 -27.33
C ALA A 539 22.46 -55.66 -26.99
N LEU A 540 22.84 -55.82 -25.72
CA LEU A 540 23.64 -56.94 -25.23
C LEU A 540 22.89 -58.28 -25.37
N ASP A 541 21.62 -58.35 -24.99
CA ASP A 541 20.82 -59.57 -25.11
C ASP A 541 20.61 -59.98 -26.59
N SER A 542 20.38 -59.03 -27.50
CA SER A 542 20.16 -59.32 -28.93
C SER A 542 21.40 -59.85 -29.66
N THR A 543 22.60 -59.53 -29.19
CA THR A 543 23.88 -59.88 -29.84
C THR A 543 24.54 -61.13 -29.25
N GLN A 544 23.88 -61.77 -28.26
CA GLN A 544 24.45 -62.85 -27.45
C GLN A 544 25.84 -62.49 -26.93
N LEU A 545 26.00 -61.22 -26.54
CA LEU A 545 27.25 -60.62 -26.10
C LEU A 545 27.12 -60.26 -24.62
N GLY A 546 27.92 -60.92 -23.79
CA GLY A 546 28.07 -60.56 -22.39
C GLY A 546 29.25 -59.61 -22.20
N VAL A 547 29.16 -58.70 -21.24
CA VAL A 547 30.29 -57.85 -20.83
C VAL A 547 30.71 -58.30 -19.44
N TYR A 548 32.02 -58.44 -19.24
CA TYR A 548 32.58 -58.74 -17.93
C TYR A 548 33.71 -57.78 -17.61
N GLU A 549 33.87 -57.54 -16.34
CA GLU A 549 34.92 -56.73 -15.77
C GLU A 549 35.65 -57.52 -14.69
N TRP A 550 36.94 -57.73 -14.89
CA TRP A 550 37.79 -58.46 -13.96
C TRP A 550 38.72 -57.49 -13.22
N HIS A 551 38.57 -57.45 -11.90
CA HIS A 551 39.50 -56.80 -10.98
C HIS A 551 40.60 -57.81 -10.63
N VAL A 552 41.79 -57.58 -11.18
CA VAL A 552 42.87 -58.59 -11.18
C VAL A 552 43.46 -58.79 -9.78
N GLU A 553 43.57 -57.74 -8.96
CA GLU A 553 44.17 -57.84 -7.61
C GLU A 553 43.30 -58.59 -6.61
N SER A 554 41.98 -58.39 -6.65
CA SER A 554 41.03 -59.06 -5.76
C SER A 554 40.50 -60.37 -6.34
N ASP A 555 40.92 -60.71 -7.56
CA ASP A 555 40.39 -61.77 -8.40
C ASP A 555 38.84 -61.79 -8.49
N GLN A 556 38.19 -60.62 -8.50
CA GLN A 556 36.74 -60.52 -8.61
C GLN A 556 36.31 -60.20 -10.04
N VAL A 557 35.32 -60.92 -10.56
CA VAL A 557 34.77 -60.73 -11.90
C VAL A 557 33.31 -60.28 -11.81
N PHE A 558 33.01 -59.09 -12.30
CA PHE A 558 31.65 -58.56 -12.43
C PHE A 558 31.13 -58.82 -13.84
N CYS A 559 30.00 -59.50 -13.95
CA CYS A 559 29.45 -59.93 -15.22
C CYS A 559 28.06 -59.34 -15.43
N THR A 560 27.76 -58.89 -16.65
CA THR A 560 26.38 -58.52 -17.00
C THR A 560 25.47 -59.76 -16.98
N PRO A 561 24.15 -59.61 -16.77
CA PRO A 561 23.21 -60.74 -16.78
C PRO A 561 23.29 -61.61 -18.05
N SER A 562 23.64 -61.01 -19.19
CA SER A 562 23.81 -61.71 -20.47
C SER A 562 24.97 -62.71 -20.45
N VAL A 563 26.05 -62.44 -19.71
CA VAL A 563 27.17 -63.40 -19.52
C VAL A 563 26.67 -64.69 -18.87
N TRP A 564 25.94 -64.55 -17.75
CA TRP A 564 25.38 -65.68 -17.01
C TRP A 564 24.40 -66.49 -17.84
N LYS A 565 23.55 -65.82 -18.64
CA LYS A 565 22.68 -66.48 -19.63
C LYS A 565 23.46 -67.24 -20.70
N ILE A 566 24.59 -66.71 -21.19
CA ILE A 566 25.42 -67.35 -22.22
C ILE A 566 26.04 -68.66 -21.70
N ILE A 567 26.57 -68.66 -20.48
CA ILE A 567 27.22 -69.85 -19.89
C ILE A 567 26.25 -70.79 -19.17
N GLY A 568 25.03 -70.33 -18.93
CA GLY A 568 23.94 -71.10 -18.35
C GLY A 568 23.95 -71.21 -16.82
N TYR A 569 24.83 -70.49 -16.13
CA TYR A 569 24.96 -70.51 -14.67
C TYR A 569 24.20 -69.36 -14.01
N ASP A 570 23.66 -69.58 -12.80
CA ASP A 570 23.20 -68.50 -11.94
C ASP A 570 24.42 -67.86 -11.23
N PRO A 571 24.46 -66.53 -11.03
CA PRO A 571 25.53 -65.86 -10.28
C PRO A 571 25.83 -66.45 -8.90
N ALA A 572 24.85 -67.10 -8.25
CA ALA A 572 25.03 -67.74 -6.95
C ALA A 572 25.67 -69.14 -7.02
N GLU A 573 25.69 -69.78 -8.19
CA GLU A 573 26.15 -71.16 -8.37
C GLU A 573 27.64 -71.27 -8.68
N MET A 574 28.27 -70.19 -9.16
CA MET A 574 29.67 -70.17 -9.59
C MET A 574 30.42 -69.00 -8.94
N PRO A 575 31.62 -69.24 -8.36
CA PRO A 575 32.46 -68.16 -7.85
C PRO A 575 32.81 -67.18 -8.99
N ALA A 576 32.39 -65.93 -8.84
CA ALA A 576 32.65 -64.86 -9.80
C ALA A 576 34.11 -64.37 -9.68
N THR A 577 35.05 -65.26 -9.98
CA THR A 577 36.51 -65.09 -9.82
C THR A 577 37.24 -65.54 -11.07
N GLY A 578 38.40 -64.97 -11.36
CA GLY A 578 39.19 -65.35 -12.54
C GLY A 578 39.55 -66.83 -12.54
N GLU A 579 39.86 -67.41 -11.37
CA GLU A 579 40.05 -68.86 -11.22
C GLU A 579 38.78 -69.66 -11.50
N GLY A 580 37.62 -69.20 -11.01
CA GLY A 580 36.33 -69.82 -11.30
C GLY A 580 36.05 -69.86 -12.81
N TRP A 581 36.35 -68.77 -13.53
CA TRP A 581 36.21 -68.68 -14.98
C TRP A 581 37.14 -69.63 -15.73
N LEU A 582 38.39 -69.79 -15.28
CA LEU A 582 39.32 -70.77 -15.85
C LEU A 582 38.87 -72.22 -15.61
N GLY A 583 38.12 -72.47 -14.54
CA GLY A 583 37.51 -73.78 -14.25
C GLY A 583 36.44 -74.22 -15.25
N LEU A 584 35.88 -73.30 -16.04
CA LEU A 584 34.93 -73.64 -17.12
C LEU A 584 35.63 -74.18 -18.39
N LEU A 585 36.94 -74.03 -18.48
CA LEU A 585 37.76 -74.51 -19.60
C LEU A 585 38.13 -75.98 -19.39
N HIS A 586 38.29 -76.71 -20.50
CA HIS A 586 38.94 -78.01 -20.45
C HIS A 586 40.38 -77.87 -19.93
N VAL A 587 40.86 -78.83 -19.13
CA VAL A 587 42.19 -78.77 -18.48
C VAL A 587 43.33 -78.56 -19.50
N ASP A 588 43.19 -79.14 -20.70
CA ASP A 588 44.17 -79.02 -21.78
C ASP A 588 44.19 -77.62 -22.44
N ASP A 589 43.09 -76.85 -22.32
CA ASP A 589 42.94 -75.53 -22.95
C ASP A 589 43.32 -74.37 -22.00
N GLN A 590 43.38 -74.61 -20.69
CA GLN A 590 43.75 -73.61 -19.68
C GLN A 590 45.12 -72.96 -19.91
N PRO A 591 46.20 -73.70 -20.26
CA PRO A 591 47.52 -73.11 -20.51
C PRO A 591 47.52 -72.14 -21.71
N ALA A 592 46.75 -72.47 -22.76
CA ALA A 592 46.66 -71.64 -23.96
C ALA A 592 45.96 -70.31 -23.67
N VAL A 593 44.86 -70.34 -22.91
CA VAL A 593 44.13 -69.13 -22.50
C VAL A 593 45.00 -68.23 -21.61
N ARG A 594 45.70 -68.83 -20.63
CA ARG A 594 46.59 -68.08 -19.73
C ARG A 594 47.74 -67.41 -20.48
N ALA A 595 48.32 -68.10 -21.46
CA ALA A 595 49.38 -67.53 -22.30
C ALA A 595 48.92 -66.30 -23.09
N VAL A 596 47.69 -66.29 -23.62
CA VAL A 596 47.14 -65.12 -24.32
C VAL A 596 46.92 -63.94 -23.37
N ILE A 597 46.42 -64.20 -22.16
CA ILE A 597 46.24 -63.18 -21.11
C ILE A 597 47.60 -62.58 -20.73
N ASP A 598 48.59 -63.42 -20.42
CA ASP A 598 49.93 -62.98 -20.02
C ASP A 598 50.63 -62.18 -21.12
N THR A 599 50.45 -62.57 -22.38
CA THR A 599 50.99 -61.86 -23.55
C THR A 599 50.40 -60.46 -23.67
N HIS A 600 49.10 -60.30 -23.43
CA HIS A 600 48.49 -58.98 -23.38
C HIS A 600 48.98 -58.15 -22.18
N PHE A 601 49.13 -58.76 -21.01
CA PHE A 601 49.64 -58.07 -19.81
C PHE A 601 51.10 -57.61 -19.97
N ARG A 602 51.92 -58.31 -20.76
CA ARG A 602 53.25 -57.83 -21.17
C ARG A 602 53.21 -56.72 -22.24
N GLY A 603 52.03 -56.36 -22.74
CA GLY A 603 51.83 -55.32 -23.76
C GLY A 603 52.17 -55.75 -25.18
N GLU A 604 52.34 -57.06 -25.41
CA GLU A 604 52.76 -57.61 -26.71
C GLU A 604 51.59 -57.69 -27.71
N THR A 605 50.35 -57.69 -27.22
CA THR A 605 49.13 -57.65 -28.05
C THR A 605 48.18 -56.53 -27.61
N PRO A 606 47.44 -55.90 -28.54
CA PRO A 606 46.52 -54.79 -28.22
C PRO A 606 45.24 -55.24 -27.50
N PHE A 607 44.86 -56.51 -27.64
CA PHE A 607 43.68 -57.12 -27.02
C PHE A 607 43.99 -58.57 -26.63
N ILE A 608 43.30 -59.08 -25.61
CA ILE A 608 43.15 -60.52 -25.34
C ILE A 608 42.05 -61.00 -26.27
N GLU A 609 42.38 -61.80 -27.27
CA GLU A 609 41.42 -62.35 -28.23
C GLU A 609 41.60 -63.85 -28.34
N ILE A 610 40.56 -64.62 -28.00
CA ILE A 610 40.61 -66.08 -28.06
C ILE A 610 39.22 -66.67 -28.30
N GLU A 611 39.16 -67.60 -29.25
CA GLU A 611 38.00 -68.48 -29.44
C GLU A 611 38.32 -69.85 -28.85
N HIS A 612 37.53 -70.28 -27.88
CA HIS A 612 37.76 -71.54 -27.19
C HIS A 612 36.42 -72.15 -26.76
N CYS A 613 36.47 -73.42 -26.37
CA CYS A 613 35.32 -74.13 -25.88
C CYS A 613 35.29 -74.08 -24.36
N ILE A 614 34.15 -73.70 -23.80
CA ILE A 614 33.86 -73.81 -22.38
C ILE A 614 32.77 -74.84 -22.15
N MET A 615 32.68 -75.33 -20.92
CA MET A 615 31.59 -76.19 -20.48
C MET A 615 30.39 -75.34 -20.07
N HIS A 616 29.27 -75.51 -20.77
CA HIS A 616 28.00 -74.90 -20.36
C HIS A 616 27.39 -75.68 -19.19
N ARG A 617 26.54 -75.05 -18.36
CA ARG A 617 25.93 -75.70 -17.18
C ARG A 617 25.21 -77.02 -17.48
N ASN A 618 24.63 -77.15 -18.67
CA ASN A 618 23.94 -78.38 -19.11
C ASN A 618 24.89 -79.53 -19.49
N GLY A 619 26.21 -79.33 -19.42
CA GLY A 619 27.22 -80.32 -19.79
C GLY A 619 27.56 -80.36 -21.28
N GLU A 620 27.01 -79.46 -22.10
CA GLU A 620 27.32 -79.36 -23.52
C GLU A 620 28.51 -78.43 -23.78
N PRO A 621 29.36 -78.73 -24.79
CA PRO A 621 30.42 -77.83 -25.21
C PRO A 621 29.84 -76.56 -25.86
N LEU A 622 30.31 -75.41 -25.37
CA LEU A 622 29.92 -74.09 -25.85
C LEU A 622 31.15 -73.35 -26.38
N TRP A 623 31.15 -73.07 -27.69
CA TRP A 623 32.16 -72.20 -28.28
C TRP A 623 31.87 -70.74 -27.97
N VAL A 624 32.85 -70.08 -27.36
CA VAL A 624 32.80 -68.65 -27.04
C VAL A 624 33.97 -67.91 -27.68
N ALA A 625 33.71 -66.68 -28.12
CA ALA A 625 34.74 -65.72 -28.48
C ALA A 625 34.90 -64.73 -27.32
N LEU A 626 36.08 -64.70 -26.71
CA LEU A 626 36.47 -63.69 -25.74
C LEU A 626 37.29 -62.61 -26.42
N ARG A 627 36.95 -61.35 -26.16
CA ARG A 627 37.74 -60.18 -26.54
C ARG A 627 37.81 -59.20 -25.38
N ALA A 628 39.00 -58.91 -24.87
CA ALA A 628 39.16 -58.05 -23.71
C ALA A 628 40.38 -57.13 -23.80
N LYS A 629 40.40 -56.09 -22.97
CA LYS A 629 41.51 -55.16 -22.84
C LYS A 629 41.71 -54.75 -21.38
N CYS A 630 42.96 -54.67 -20.94
CA CYS A 630 43.30 -54.04 -19.68
C CYS A 630 43.06 -52.52 -19.75
N THR A 631 42.19 -52.01 -18.88
CA THR A 631 41.73 -50.61 -18.90
C THR A 631 42.46 -49.73 -17.88
N SER A 632 43.02 -50.32 -16.82
CA SER A 632 43.85 -49.60 -15.86
C SER A 632 45.02 -50.46 -15.39
N PHE A 633 46.17 -49.81 -15.21
CA PHE A 633 47.41 -50.39 -14.68
C PHE A 633 47.82 -49.64 -13.40
N GLY A 634 48.45 -50.34 -12.46
CA GLY A 634 49.04 -49.74 -11.24
C GLY A 634 50.40 -49.12 -11.49
N GLU A 635 51.00 -48.54 -10.44
CA GLU A 635 52.28 -47.82 -10.52
C GLU A 635 53.44 -48.66 -11.10
N ASP A 636 53.43 -49.97 -10.83
CA ASP A 636 54.43 -50.94 -11.35
C ASP A 636 54.07 -51.57 -12.71
N ARG A 637 53.16 -50.95 -13.47
CA ARG A 637 52.56 -51.54 -14.71
C ARG A 637 51.87 -52.89 -14.50
N ARG A 638 51.45 -53.20 -13.27
CA ARG A 638 50.61 -54.38 -13.00
C ARG A 638 49.18 -54.13 -13.48
N PRO A 639 48.53 -55.09 -14.13
CA PRO A 639 47.15 -54.94 -14.58
C PRO A 639 46.21 -54.85 -13.36
N LEU A 640 45.31 -53.86 -13.33
CA LEU A 640 44.35 -53.67 -12.24
C LEU A 640 42.94 -54.07 -12.65
N ARG A 641 42.49 -53.64 -13.84
CA ARG A 641 41.15 -53.91 -14.35
C ARG A 641 41.19 -54.34 -15.80
N VAL A 642 40.47 -55.41 -16.13
CA VAL A 642 40.28 -55.92 -17.49
C VAL A 642 38.80 -55.86 -17.83
N LEU A 643 38.47 -55.18 -18.92
CA LEU A 643 37.11 -55.13 -19.44
C LEU A 643 37.05 -55.96 -20.72
N GLY A 644 36.09 -56.87 -20.81
CA GLY A 644 35.97 -57.76 -21.94
C GLY A 644 34.55 -58.10 -22.30
N THR A 645 34.42 -58.70 -23.48
CA THR A 645 33.18 -59.23 -24.00
C THR A 645 33.31 -60.73 -24.25
N ILE A 646 32.25 -61.47 -23.96
CA ILE A 646 32.09 -62.89 -24.30
C ILE A 646 30.93 -63.04 -25.27
N GLN A 647 31.15 -63.70 -26.40
CA GLN A 647 30.11 -63.95 -27.40
C GLN A 647 29.92 -65.43 -27.63
N ASN A 648 28.67 -65.89 -27.67
CA ASN A 648 28.35 -67.25 -28.12
C ASN A 648 28.54 -67.36 -29.65
N ILE A 649 29.43 -68.26 -30.09
CA ILE A 649 29.74 -68.48 -31.51
C ILE A 649 29.40 -69.91 -31.99
N ASN A 650 28.62 -70.68 -31.22
CA ASN A 650 28.22 -72.05 -31.58
C ASN A 650 27.52 -72.11 -32.94
N ALA A 651 26.60 -71.18 -33.22
CA ALA A 651 25.89 -71.12 -34.50
C ALA A 651 26.85 -70.93 -35.68
N ARG A 652 27.87 -70.07 -35.50
CA ARG A 652 28.89 -69.80 -36.51
C ARG A 652 29.76 -71.03 -36.77
N LYS A 653 30.24 -71.71 -35.71
CA LYS A 653 31.06 -72.93 -35.86
C LYS A 653 30.27 -74.08 -36.51
N ARG A 654 29.00 -74.29 -36.14
CA ARG A 654 28.12 -75.29 -36.77
C ARG A 654 27.88 -75.00 -38.25
N ALA A 655 27.74 -73.73 -38.64
CA ALA A 655 27.59 -73.34 -40.04
C ALA A 655 28.86 -73.62 -40.86
N ASP A 656 30.05 -73.32 -40.30
CA ASP A 656 31.33 -73.61 -40.95
C ASP A 656 31.57 -75.11 -41.14
N GLU A 657 31.20 -75.93 -40.15
CA GLU A 657 31.29 -77.39 -40.22
C GLU A 657 30.32 -77.98 -41.25
N ALA A 658 29.06 -77.50 -41.27
CA ALA A 658 28.08 -77.92 -42.27
C ALA A 658 28.53 -77.59 -43.70
N LEU A 659 29.12 -76.42 -43.90
CA LEU A 659 29.68 -76.00 -45.19
C LEU A 659 30.85 -76.90 -45.62
N ARG A 660 31.78 -77.21 -44.69
CA ARG A 660 32.90 -78.13 -44.97
C ARG A 660 32.43 -79.55 -45.29
N ALA A 661 31.43 -80.06 -44.58
CA ALA A 661 30.85 -81.38 -44.84
C ALA A 661 30.18 -81.46 -46.22
N SER A 662 29.42 -80.43 -46.61
CA SER A 662 28.81 -80.32 -47.93
C SER A 662 29.84 -80.31 -49.07
N GLN A 663 30.92 -79.52 -48.92
CA GLN A 663 32.01 -79.46 -49.90
C GLN A 663 32.76 -80.80 -50.03
N ALA A 664 33.00 -81.50 -48.91
CA ALA A 664 33.66 -82.81 -48.91
C ALA A 664 32.82 -83.89 -49.61
N ALA A 665 31.50 -83.89 -49.43
CA ALA A 665 30.58 -84.83 -50.07
C ALA A 665 30.56 -84.67 -51.61
N SER A 666 30.51 -83.43 -52.09
CA SER A 666 30.52 -83.12 -53.53
C SER A 666 31.83 -83.59 -54.21
N ARG A 667 32.97 -83.42 -53.54
CA ARG A 667 34.29 -83.87 -54.04
C ARG A 667 34.40 -85.39 -54.18
N LYS A 668 33.74 -86.16 -53.30
CA LYS A 668 33.80 -87.63 -53.29
C LYS A 668 33.04 -88.25 -54.47
N LEU A 669 31.89 -87.68 -54.85
CA LEU A 669 31.09 -88.15 -56.00
C LEU A 669 31.81 -87.94 -57.34
N SER A 670 32.49 -86.80 -57.52
CA SER A 670 33.28 -86.51 -58.73
C SER A 670 34.46 -87.48 -58.92
N LEU A 671 35.08 -87.93 -57.82
CA LEU A 671 36.20 -88.87 -57.86
C LEU A 671 35.79 -90.30 -58.28
N VAL A 672 34.59 -90.74 -57.87
CA VAL A 672 34.07 -92.07 -58.22
C VAL A 672 33.73 -92.16 -59.71
N ALA A 673 33.09 -91.14 -60.27
CA ALA A 673 32.68 -91.12 -61.68
C ALA A 673 33.84 -91.05 -62.68
N SER A 674 34.99 -90.48 -62.29
CA SER A 674 36.15 -90.31 -63.16
C SER A 674 37.12 -91.50 -63.16
N LYS A 675 37.08 -92.37 -62.14
CA LYS A 675 38.03 -93.49 -61.96
C LYS A 675 37.43 -94.89 -62.14
N THR A 676 36.13 -95.04 -62.39
CA THR A 676 35.53 -96.36 -62.65
C THR A 676 35.89 -96.84 -64.05
N ASP A 677 36.24 -98.12 -64.22
CA ASP A 677 36.47 -98.74 -65.54
C ASP A 677 35.18 -99.02 -66.32
N ASN A 678 34.02 -98.91 -65.66
CA ASN A 678 32.72 -98.97 -66.32
C ASN A 678 32.46 -97.67 -67.10
N ALA A 679 31.81 -97.82 -68.26
CA ALA A 679 31.27 -96.68 -68.99
C ALA A 679 30.16 -96.00 -68.16
N VAL A 680 30.36 -94.72 -67.81
CA VAL A 680 29.33 -93.89 -67.18
C VAL A 680 28.88 -92.86 -68.19
N ILE A 681 27.57 -92.82 -68.42
CA ILE A 681 26.91 -91.86 -69.31
C ILE A 681 25.90 -91.11 -68.45
N ILE A 682 25.96 -89.79 -68.49
CA ILE A 682 24.96 -88.91 -67.91
C ILE A 682 24.17 -88.34 -69.08
N THR A 683 22.86 -88.52 -69.05
CA THR A 683 21.95 -87.90 -70.01
C THR A 683 21.33 -86.63 -69.43
N ASP A 684 20.85 -85.76 -70.31
CA ASP A 684 19.91 -84.71 -69.93
C ASP A 684 18.51 -85.29 -69.63
N ASP A 685 17.57 -84.40 -69.30
CA ASP A 685 16.16 -84.71 -69.06
C ASP A 685 15.42 -85.24 -70.30
N GLN A 686 16.01 -85.13 -71.49
CA GLN A 686 15.49 -85.68 -72.75
C GLN A 686 16.16 -86.99 -73.17
N GLY A 687 16.95 -87.62 -72.28
CA GLY A 687 17.63 -88.89 -72.56
C GLY A 687 18.76 -88.79 -73.58
N ARG A 688 19.24 -87.58 -73.88
CA ARG A 688 20.39 -87.34 -74.77
C ARG A 688 21.67 -87.30 -73.95
N THR A 689 22.75 -87.84 -74.48
CA THR A 689 24.05 -87.86 -73.81
C THR A 689 24.55 -86.44 -73.54
N ALA A 690 24.70 -86.08 -72.26
CA ALA A 690 25.22 -84.79 -71.79
C ALA A 690 26.68 -84.89 -71.32
N TRP A 691 27.07 -86.05 -70.78
CA TRP A 691 28.44 -86.31 -70.38
C TRP A 691 28.77 -87.80 -70.41
N VAL A 692 30.02 -88.13 -70.71
CA VAL A 692 30.53 -89.50 -70.63
C VAL A 692 31.88 -89.51 -69.93
N ASN A 693 32.16 -90.54 -69.13
CA ASN A 693 33.46 -90.67 -68.48
C ASN A 693 34.54 -91.15 -69.46
N GLY A 694 35.82 -91.02 -69.06
CA GLY A 694 36.94 -91.46 -69.90
C GLY A 694 36.91 -92.95 -70.25
N SER A 695 36.29 -93.78 -69.40
CA SER A 695 36.14 -95.22 -69.63
C SER A 695 35.15 -95.53 -70.76
N TYR A 696 34.05 -94.77 -70.88
CA TYR A 696 33.18 -94.83 -72.06
C TYR A 696 33.98 -94.54 -73.33
N SER A 697 34.80 -93.48 -73.35
CA SER A 697 35.60 -93.15 -74.53
C SER A 697 36.63 -94.23 -74.89
N ARG A 698 37.19 -94.93 -73.89
CA ARG A 698 38.09 -96.07 -74.13
C ARG A 698 37.36 -97.29 -74.69
N LEU A 699 36.20 -97.63 -74.12
CA LEU A 699 35.44 -98.83 -74.48
C LEU A 699 34.77 -98.70 -75.85
N THR A 700 34.16 -97.55 -76.15
CA THR A 700 33.41 -97.34 -77.41
C THR A 700 34.27 -96.73 -78.51
N ARG A 701 35.49 -96.25 -78.18
CA ARG A 701 36.37 -95.45 -79.04
C ARG A 701 35.75 -94.15 -79.54
N ARG A 702 34.65 -93.67 -78.94
CA ARG A 702 33.98 -92.41 -79.28
C ARG A 702 34.19 -91.38 -78.17
N ARG A 703 34.54 -90.14 -78.54
CA ARG A 703 34.71 -89.04 -77.57
C ARG A 703 33.39 -88.33 -77.30
N LEU A 704 33.27 -87.62 -76.17
CA LEU A 704 32.08 -86.82 -75.84
C LEU A 704 31.63 -85.94 -77.02
N ALA A 705 32.56 -85.27 -77.72
CA ALA A 705 32.25 -84.43 -78.87
C ALA A 705 31.53 -85.15 -80.05
N GLU A 706 31.67 -86.47 -80.16
CA GLU A 706 31.05 -87.28 -81.22
C GLU A 706 29.71 -87.92 -80.79
N VAL A 707 29.40 -87.88 -79.49
CA VAL A 707 28.21 -88.48 -78.89
C VAL A 707 27.33 -87.45 -78.19
N ASP A 708 27.81 -86.21 -78.07
CA ASP A 708 27.10 -85.10 -77.44
C ASP A 708 25.73 -84.91 -78.09
N ARG A 709 24.69 -84.84 -77.24
CA ARG A 709 23.28 -84.68 -77.62
C ARG A 709 22.70 -85.78 -78.52
N GLN A 710 23.41 -86.90 -78.70
CA GLN A 710 22.85 -88.08 -79.34
C GLN A 710 21.98 -88.86 -78.34
N PRO A 711 20.85 -89.44 -78.77
CA PRO A 711 20.03 -90.27 -77.90
C PRO A 711 20.81 -91.53 -77.48
N LEU A 712 20.65 -91.93 -76.21
CA LEU A 712 21.40 -93.04 -75.60
C LEU A 712 21.37 -94.33 -76.44
N THR A 713 20.22 -94.62 -77.05
CA THR A 713 19.97 -95.81 -77.88
C THR A 713 20.80 -95.86 -79.17
N ALA A 714 21.18 -94.70 -79.73
CA ALA A 714 22.03 -94.63 -80.92
C ALA A 714 23.43 -95.19 -80.68
N HIS A 715 23.84 -95.34 -79.40
CA HIS A 715 25.13 -95.91 -79.02
C HIS A 715 25.08 -97.41 -78.73
N LEU A 716 23.89 -97.97 -78.52
CA LEU A 716 23.69 -99.34 -78.04
C LEU A 716 23.13 -100.29 -79.11
N ALA A 717 22.70 -99.76 -80.26
CA ALA A 717 22.17 -100.56 -81.37
C ALA A 717 23.28 -101.18 -82.25
N PRO A 718 23.27 -102.49 -82.54
CA PRO A 718 24.18 -103.12 -83.50
C PRO A 718 23.89 -102.69 -84.95
N PRO A 719 24.88 -102.76 -85.89
CA PRO A 719 24.69 -102.36 -87.29
C PRO A 719 23.61 -103.15 -88.05
N ASP A 720 23.35 -104.40 -87.66
CA ASP A 720 22.34 -105.30 -88.25
C ASP A 720 21.03 -105.34 -87.44
N GLY A 721 20.85 -104.41 -86.50
CA GLY A 721 19.68 -104.37 -85.61
C GLY A 721 18.40 -103.92 -86.33
N ASP A 722 17.27 -104.55 -86.00
CA ASP A 722 15.93 -104.16 -86.46
C ASP A 722 15.68 -102.66 -86.16
N PRO A 723 15.58 -101.79 -87.19
CA PRO A 723 15.33 -100.36 -86.98
C PRO A 723 14.04 -100.10 -86.18
N GLY A 724 13.03 -100.98 -86.33
CA GLY A 724 11.79 -100.90 -85.58
C GLY A 724 11.94 -101.21 -84.09
N ALA A 725 12.99 -101.91 -83.66
CA ALA A 725 13.26 -102.17 -82.24
C ALA A 725 13.87 -100.95 -81.53
N VAL A 726 14.75 -100.20 -82.20
CA VAL A 726 15.37 -98.98 -81.67
C VAL A 726 14.33 -97.87 -81.48
N ASP A 727 13.43 -97.70 -82.45
CA ASP A 727 12.32 -96.74 -82.33
C ASP A 727 11.37 -97.11 -81.18
N ARG A 728 11.03 -98.40 -81.00
CA ARG A 728 10.20 -98.83 -79.85
C ARG A 728 10.86 -98.54 -78.49
N ILE A 729 12.18 -98.71 -78.36
CA ILE A 729 12.91 -98.41 -77.11
C ILE A 729 13.03 -96.91 -76.89
N ASN A 730 13.26 -96.12 -77.93
CA ASN A 730 13.24 -94.66 -77.86
C ASN A 730 11.86 -94.18 -77.43
N THR A 731 10.81 -94.61 -78.11
CA THR A 731 9.42 -94.28 -77.75
C THR A 731 9.12 -94.73 -76.33
N ALA A 732 9.53 -95.92 -75.88
CA ALA A 732 9.33 -96.35 -74.49
C ALA A 732 10.17 -95.58 -73.45
N LEU A 733 11.34 -95.02 -73.82
CA LEU A 733 12.13 -94.13 -72.96
C LEU A 733 11.52 -92.73 -72.87
N PHE A 734 10.88 -92.26 -73.95
CA PHE A 734 10.19 -90.97 -74.02
C PHE A 734 8.76 -91.03 -73.45
N GLU A 735 8.07 -92.17 -73.56
CA GLU A 735 6.69 -92.41 -73.09
C GLU A 735 6.63 -93.06 -71.69
N ARG A 736 7.78 -93.42 -71.10
CA ARG A 736 7.82 -93.70 -69.66
C ARG A 736 7.62 -92.40 -68.89
N GLU A 737 6.35 -92.11 -68.60
CA GLU A 737 5.95 -91.30 -67.45
C GLU A 737 6.72 -91.79 -66.20
N PRO A 738 7.46 -90.91 -65.51
CA PRO A 738 7.30 -90.76 -64.08
C PRO A 738 5.96 -90.09 -63.74
#